data_AF-A0A5J5WBF1-F1
#
_entry.id   AF-A0A5J5WBF1-F1
#
_cell.length_a   1.000
_cell.length_b   1.000
_cell.length_c   1.000
_cell.angle_alpha   90.00
_cell.angle_beta   90.00
_cell.angle_gamma   90.00
#
_symmetry.space_group_name_H-M   'P 1'
#
loop_
_entity.id
_entity.type
_entity.pdbx_description
1 polymer ?
#
loop_
_entity_poly.entity_id
_entity_poly.type
_entity_poly.pdbx_seq_one_letter_code
_entity_poly.pdbx_strand_id
1 'polypeptide(L)'
;MDFCNFFSALLPLLVLEKDGRVNALYSTPSIYTDAKYATNEAWPLKTDDYFPYADRINAYWTGYFTSRPALKGYVRTMSGYYLAARQLEFLKGRSKAGPNTDYLADALALAQHHDAVSGTSKQHVANDYAKRLSIGYEEAAKVVETSLASITRSSSKTDSGNKVTMFQQCLLLNISYCPSSEVDLSNGKNLVVVVYNPLGWKREDIIRIPVIDGNVIVKDHRGNEIESQLVPLLNASLAIRNYYSMAYLGKFPSVTPKYWLAFSASAPPLGLNTYFISSRKQKATAAPSKNQVVYSSKEKQKDVIEVGPGDLKLVFSAKQRKLIGYINSRTKVKETVRQSYSFYTGATDIKQASGAYIFLPNGTNSLKPDHQALTVLRGPILDEVHQRINSWIYQITRVYKGKEHAEFEFIVGPIPISDGIGKEVVTKILTHMKTSKTFYTDSSGRDFLERIRNYRKDWNLDVNQPVAGNYYPINLGMYVKDDDKELSVLVDRSMGGASIKDGELELMLHRRLLHDDGRGVAEALNETVCVQNKCSGLTIVGKYYLRIDPLGEAAKWRRSFGQEIYSPFLLAFTQQEGDGWTNSHVSSFSGMDPSYVLPDNVAMITLQELDNGQVLLRLAHLYEVGEDKDLSVMASVQLKKVFAHKKINKVTEMSLSANQGRVEMEKKRLVWKVKGSPEEVPKVVRGGPVDPAALVVELAPMEIRTFVIDFN
;
A
#
# COMPACT_ATOMS: atom_id res chain seq x y z
N MET A 1 -24.75 -40.92 8.63
CA MET A 1 -25.61 -40.82 7.43
C MET A 1 -24.92 -39.86 6.49
N ASP A 2 -24.47 -40.34 5.32
CA ASP A 2 -23.92 -39.48 4.29
C ASP A 2 -24.98 -38.48 3.82
N PHE A 3 -24.61 -37.19 3.75
CA PHE A 3 -25.49 -36.11 3.27
C PHE A 3 -26.12 -36.43 1.91
N CYS A 4 -25.37 -37.07 1.00
CA CYS A 4 -25.87 -37.48 -0.30
C CYS A 4 -26.96 -38.57 -0.21
N ASN A 5 -26.84 -39.51 0.73
CA ASN A 5 -27.81 -40.59 0.91
C ASN A 5 -29.12 -40.08 1.54
N PHE A 6 -29.04 -39.06 2.41
CA PHE A 6 -30.24 -38.41 2.97
C PHE A 6 -31.07 -37.71 1.88
N PHE A 7 -30.44 -36.86 1.07
CA PHE A 7 -31.16 -36.12 0.02
C PHE A 7 -31.61 -37.04 -1.13
N SER A 8 -30.83 -38.06 -1.49
CA SER A 8 -31.24 -39.04 -2.50
C SER A 8 -32.46 -39.86 -2.08
N ALA A 9 -32.68 -40.04 -0.78
CA ALA A 9 -33.89 -40.67 -0.24
C ALA A 9 -35.07 -39.69 -0.12
N LEU A 10 -34.80 -38.41 0.18
CA LEU A 10 -35.81 -37.36 0.37
C LEU A 10 -36.40 -36.84 -0.94
N LEU A 11 -35.57 -36.67 -1.98
CA LEU A 11 -35.96 -36.11 -3.27
C LEU A 11 -37.10 -36.90 -3.94
N PRO A 12 -37.03 -38.25 -4.06
CA PRO A 12 -38.14 -39.03 -4.56
C PRO A 12 -39.41 -38.81 -3.73
N LEU A 13 -39.34 -38.72 -2.41
CA LEU A 13 -40.51 -38.52 -1.54
C LEU A 13 -41.16 -37.13 -1.71
N LEU A 14 -40.37 -36.08 -1.92
CA LEU A 14 -40.88 -34.72 -2.20
C LEU A 14 -41.41 -34.56 -3.63
N VAL A 15 -40.92 -35.37 -4.56
CA VAL A 15 -41.44 -35.45 -5.94
C VAL A 15 -42.65 -36.41 -6.03
N LEU A 16 -42.78 -37.37 -5.10
CA LEU A 16 -43.83 -38.39 -5.02
C LEU A 16 -45.00 -38.02 -4.07
N GLU A 17 -44.97 -36.89 -3.35
CA GLU A 17 -46.18 -36.41 -2.67
C GLU A 17 -47.25 -36.08 -3.71
N LYS A 18 -48.34 -36.87 -3.69
CA LYS A 18 -49.44 -36.95 -4.67
C LYS A 18 -50.22 -35.65 -4.96
N ASP A 19 -49.86 -34.50 -4.38
CA ASP A 19 -50.53 -33.20 -4.60
C ASP A 19 -49.69 -32.19 -5.43
N GLY A 20 -48.41 -32.47 -5.70
CA GLY A 20 -47.61 -31.70 -6.68
C GLY A 20 -47.34 -30.21 -6.35
N ARG A 21 -47.57 -29.76 -5.12
CA ARG A 21 -47.48 -28.34 -4.71
C ARG A 21 -46.07 -27.75 -4.71
N VAL A 22 -45.04 -28.60 -4.59
CA VAL A 22 -43.63 -28.20 -4.59
C VAL A 22 -42.83 -29.19 -5.43
N ASN A 23 -41.82 -28.68 -6.15
CA ASN A 23 -40.84 -29.50 -6.86
C ASN A 23 -39.45 -29.23 -6.29
N ALA A 24 -38.72 -30.30 -5.94
CA ALA A 24 -37.35 -30.23 -5.43
C ALA A 24 -36.39 -30.94 -6.40
N LEU A 25 -35.22 -30.35 -6.64
CA LEU A 25 -34.18 -30.93 -7.50
C LEU A 25 -32.79 -30.56 -7.01
N TYR A 26 -31.82 -31.44 -7.29
CA TYR A 26 -30.41 -31.06 -7.21
C TYR A 26 -30.10 -29.98 -8.24
N SER A 27 -29.49 -28.89 -7.79
CA SER A 27 -29.25 -27.70 -8.62
C SER A 27 -27.89 -27.09 -8.30
N THR A 28 -27.54 -26.06 -9.06
CA THR A 28 -26.33 -25.23 -8.87
C THR A 28 -26.73 -23.76 -8.79
N PRO A 29 -25.87 -22.87 -8.27
CA PRO A 29 -26.15 -21.43 -8.28
C PRO A 29 -26.44 -20.86 -9.69
N SER A 30 -25.79 -21.38 -10.74
CA SER A 30 -26.06 -20.94 -12.12
C SER A 30 -27.43 -21.40 -12.61
N ILE A 31 -27.80 -22.68 -12.39
CA ILE A 31 -29.14 -23.19 -12.78
C ILE A 31 -30.23 -22.44 -12.02
N TYR A 32 -30.03 -22.14 -10.73
CA TYR A 32 -30.93 -21.30 -9.97
C TYR A 32 -31.03 -19.90 -10.57
N THR A 33 -29.90 -19.27 -10.93
CA THR A 33 -29.87 -17.93 -11.53
C THR A 33 -30.59 -17.90 -12.88
N ASP A 34 -30.40 -18.91 -13.73
CA ASP A 34 -31.09 -19.04 -15.02
C ASP A 34 -32.60 -19.20 -14.82
N ALA A 35 -33.02 -20.00 -13.83
CA ALA A 35 -34.43 -20.14 -13.46
C ALA A 35 -35.02 -18.81 -12.95
N LYS A 36 -34.27 -18.04 -12.15
CA LYS A 36 -34.69 -16.70 -11.69
C LYS A 36 -34.72 -15.67 -12.82
N TYR A 37 -33.83 -15.78 -13.79
CA TYR A 37 -33.85 -14.94 -14.99
C TYR A 37 -35.08 -15.21 -15.84
N ALA A 38 -35.40 -16.50 -16.03
CA ALA A 38 -36.53 -16.97 -16.82
C ALA A 38 -37.91 -16.56 -16.26
N THR A 39 -38.02 -16.19 -14.97
CA THR A 39 -39.29 -15.66 -14.42
C THR A 39 -39.68 -14.31 -15.02
N ASN A 40 -38.73 -13.59 -15.66
CA ASN A 40 -38.97 -12.32 -16.33
C ASN A 40 -39.56 -11.23 -15.41
N GLU A 41 -39.27 -11.34 -14.11
CA GLU A 41 -39.68 -10.40 -13.06
C GLU A 41 -38.77 -9.15 -13.00
N ALA A 42 -39.29 -8.07 -12.43
CA ALA A 42 -38.51 -6.89 -12.09
C ALA A 42 -37.87 -7.01 -10.69
N TRP A 43 -36.56 -6.84 -10.60
CA TRP A 43 -35.77 -7.01 -9.38
C TRP A 43 -35.46 -5.67 -8.69
N PRO A 44 -35.44 -5.61 -7.34
CA PRO A 44 -35.03 -4.40 -6.64
C PRO A 44 -33.56 -4.06 -6.93
N LEU A 45 -33.26 -2.77 -7.03
CA LEU A 45 -31.89 -2.28 -7.23
C LEU A 45 -31.12 -2.24 -5.90
N LYS A 46 -29.87 -2.70 -5.92
CA LYS A 46 -28.87 -2.44 -4.88
C LYS A 46 -27.70 -1.68 -5.50
N THR A 47 -27.30 -0.58 -4.88
CA THR A 47 -26.08 0.19 -5.21
C THR A 47 -25.11 0.15 -4.02
N ASP A 48 -23.93 0.76 -4.16
CA ASP A 48 -22.95 0.91 -3.07
C ASP A 48 -22.39 -0.44 -2.59
N ASP A 49 -22.32 -0.69 -1.27
CA ASP A 49 -21.78 -1.93 -0.71
C ASP A 49 -22.63 -2.50 0.45
N TYR A 50 -22.11 -3.53 1.12
CA TYR A 50 -22.74 -4.23 2.24
C TYR A 50 -21.93 -4.06 3.55
N PHE A 51 -21.18 -2.96 3.70
CA PHE A 51 -20.41 -2.68 4.91
C PHE A 51 -21.07 -1.66 5.84
N PRO A 52 -20.77 -1.72 7.15
CA PRO A 52 -20.17 -2.85 7.86
C PRO A 52 -21.18 -3.97 8.15
N TYR A 53 -20.69 -5.20 8.22
CA TYR A 53 -21.48 -6.39 8.60
C TYR A 53 -21.66 -6.49 10.12
N ALA A 54 -22.85 -6.87 10.57
CA ALA A 54 -23.14 -7.26 11.94
C ALA A 54 -24.11 -8.45 11.94
N ASP A 55 -23.80 -9.48 12.72
CA ASP A 55 -24.66 -10.66 12.87
C ASP A 55 -25.51 -10.63 14.15
N ARG A 56 -25.20 -9.72 15.06
CA ARG A 56 -25.97 -9.42 16.29
C ARG A 56 -25.83 -7.94 16.66
N ILE A 57 -26.72 -7.47 17.52
CA ILE A 57 -26.81 -6.06 17.98
C ILE A 57 -25.45 -5.46 18.40
N ASN A 58 -24.64 -6.20 19.17
CA ASN A 58 -23.34 -5.76 19.68
C ASN A 58 -22.14 -6.45 19.00
N ALA A 59 -22.32 -6.93 17.76
CA ALA A 59 -21.31 -7.71 17.06
C ALA A 59 -21.07 -7.18 15.65
N TYR A 60 -20.50 -5.98 15.55
CA TYR A 60 -20.01 -5.43 14.29
C TYR A 60 -18.65 -6.04 13.95
N TRP A 61 -18.55 -6.62 12.75
CA TRP A 61 -17.34 -7.27 12.22
C TRP A 61 -16.44 -6.20 11.60
N THR A 62 -16.04 -5.23 12.40
CA THR A 62 -15.18 -4.11 11.95
C THR A 62 -13.79 -4.16 12.57
N GLY A 63 -13.56 -5.12 13.48
CA GLY A 63 -12.24 -5.36 14.08
C GLY A 63 -11.25 -5.96 13.08
N TYR A 64 -11.70 -6.88 12.22
CA TYR A 64 -10.84 -7.52 11.22
C TYR A 64 -10.32 -6.55 10.15
N PHE A 65 -10.90 -5.35 10.04
CA PHE A 65 -10.33 -4.30 9.20
C PHE A 65 -8.91 -3.95 9.64
N THR A 66 -8.56 -4.10 10.92
CA THR A 66 -7.20 -3.83 11.45
C THR A 66 -6.50 -5.07 12.03
N SER A 67 -7.20 -6.17 12.35
CA SER A 67 -6.57 -7.38 12.93
C SER A 67 -5.36 -7.87 12.10
N ARG A 68 -4.26 -8.23 12.79
CA ARG A 68 -2.97 -8.62 12.21
C ARG A 68 -2.39 -7.59 11.23
N PRO A 69 -2.18 -6.33 11.67
CA PRO A 69 -1.74 -5.25 10.78
C PRO A 69 -0.32 -5.46 10.21
N ALA A 70 0.52 -6.29 10.84
CA ALA A 70 1.82 -6.69 10.25
C ALA A 70 1.61 -7.54 8.99
N LEU A 71 0.72 -8.54 9.04
CA LEU A 71 0.42 -9.41 7.91
C LEU A 71 -0.24 -8.60 6.77
N LYS A 72 -1.19 -7.71 7.09
CA LYS A 72 -1.80 -6.80 6.10
C LYS A 72 -0.77 -5.94 5.38
N GLY A 73 0.17 -5.36 6.12
CA GLY A 73 1.30 -4.61 5.54
C GLY A 73 2.18 -5.51 4.68
N TYR A 74 2.48 -6.73 5.13
CA TYR A 74 3.32 -7.66 4.39
C TYR A 74 2.67 -8.08 3.06
N VAL A 75 1.37 -8.36 3.05
CA VAL A 75 0.59 -8.65 1.82
C VAL A 75 0.63 -7.46 0.86
N ARG A 76 0.44 -6.22 1.34
CA ARG A 76 0.52 -5.02 0.48
C ARG A 76 1.92 -4.87 -0.14
N THR A 77 2.98 -4.95 0.67
CA THR A 77 4.36 -4.86 0.19
C THR A 77 4.68 -5.92 -0.85
N MET A 78 4.27 -7.17 -0.59
CA MET A 78 4.51 -8.29 -1.52
C MET A 78 3.69 -8.16 -2.81
N SER A 79 2.49 -7.60 -2.74
CA SER A 79 1.67 -7.32 -3.92
C SER A 79 2.30 -6.29 -4.85
N GLY A 80 2.81 -5.18 -4.29
CA GLY A 80 3.56 -4.17 -5.05
C GLY A 80 4.87 -4.70 -5.62
N TYR A 81 5.60 -5.49 -4.83
CA TYR A 81 6.82 -6.17 -5.25
C TYR A 81 6.57 -7.14 -6.41
N TYR A 82 5.50 -7.96 -6.32
CA TYR A 82 5.11 -8.93 -7.34
C TYR A 82 4.72 -8.25 -8.67
N LEU A 83 4.14 -7.06 -8.63
CA LEU A 83 3.91 -6.26 -9.84
C LEU A 83 5.25 -5.87 -10.51
N ALA A 84 6.20 -5.32 -9.75
CA ALA A 84 7.52 -4.96 -10.29
C ALA A 84 8.31 -6.18 -10.78
N ALA A 85 8.25 -7.30 -10.05
CA ALA A 85 8.94 -8.54 -10.41
C ALA A 85 8.46 -9.12 -11.74
N ARG A 86 7.14 -9.13 -12.00
CA ARG A 86 6.59 -9.60 -13.28
C ARG A 86 6.92 -8.70 -14.47
N GLN A 87 6.99 -7.38 -14.24
CA GLN A 87 7.46 -6.45 -15.27
C GLN A 87 8.93 -6.74 -15.64
N LEU A 88 9.78 -6.90 -14.63
CA LEU A 88 11.20 -7.23 -14.84
C LEU A 88 11.38 -8.61 -15.48
N GLU A 89 10.57 -9.59 -15.09
CA GLU A 89 10.51 -10.92 -15.71
C GLU A 89 10.16 -10.80 -17.20
N PHE A 90 9.13 -10.03 -17.56
CA PHE A 90 8.78 -9.76 -18.97
C PHE A 90 9.90 -9.06 -19.75
N LEU A 91 10.58 -8.08 -19.14
CA LEU A 91 11.67 -7.34 -19.79
C LEU A 91 12.89 -8.23 -20.06
N LYS A 92 13.18 -9.19 -19.16
CA LYS A 92 14.24 -10.19 -19.31
C LYS A 92 13.83 -11.34 -20.23
N GLY A 93 12.57 -11.73 -20.20
CA GLY A 93 12.05 -13.00 -20.71
C GLY A 93 11.88 -14.03 -19.60
N ARG A 94 10.69 -14.64 -19.53
CA ARG A 94 10.32 -15.64 -18.53
C ARG A 94 11.09 -16.95 -18.69
N SER A 95 11.63 -17.48 -17.59
CA SER A 95 12.30 -18.79 -17.58
C SER A 95 11.28 -19.91 -17.41
N LYS A 96 11.30 -20.90 -18.32
CA LYS A 96 10.48 -22.13 -18.16
C LYS A 96 10.97 -23.03 -17.03
N ALA A 97 12.27 -23.00 -16.73
CA ALA A 97 12.89 -23.86 -15.72
C ALA A 97 13.00 -23.18 -14.33
N GLY A 98 12.57 -21.92 -14.22
CA GLY A 98 12.74 -21.08 -13.04
C GLY A 98 14.15 -20.44 -12.94
N PRO A 99 14.39 -19.58 -11.93
CA PRO A 99 13.38 -19.02 -11.03
C PRO A 99 12.38 -18.16 -11.80
N ASN A 100 11.13 -18.13 -11.33
CA ASN A 100 10.04 -17.35 -11.90
C ASN A 100 9.15 -16.76 -10.80
N THR A 101 8.13 -16.00 -11.17
CA THR A 101 7.28 -15.27 -10.20
C THR A 101 6.11 -16.09 -9.60
N ASP A 102 5.98 -17.38 -9.92
CA ASP A 102 4.78 -18.17 -9.62
C ASP A 102 4.62 -18.50 -8.13
N TYR A 103 5.71 -18.77 -7.42
CA TYR A 103 5.66 -19.04 -5.98
C TYR A 103 5.10 -17.86 -5.19
N LEU A 104 5.46 -16.63 -5.59
CA LEU A 104 4.88 -15.42 -4.99
C LEU A 104 3.42 -15.24 -5.41
N ALA A 105 3.05 -15.62 -6.63
CA ALA A 105 1.67 -15.62 -7.10
C ALA A 105 0.77 -16.50 -6.23
N ASP A 106 1.17 -17.75 -5.98
CA ASP A 106 0.44 -18.70 -5.14
C ASP A 106 0.31 -18.20 -3.70
N ALA A 107 1.43 -17.74 -3.11
CA ALA A 107 1.42 -17.21 -1.74
C ALA A 107 0.50 -15.98 -1.60
N LEU A 108 0.51 -15.06 -2.56
CA LEU A 108 -0.37 -13.89 -2.56
C LEU A 108 -1.83 -14.26 -2.79
N ALA A 109 -2.11 -15.20 -3.69
CA ALA A 109 -3.46 -15.69 -3.96
C ALA A 109 -4.07 -16.33 -2.70
N LEU A 110 -3.31 -17.19 -2.02
CA LEU A 110 -3.70 -17.79 -0.75
C LEU A 110 -3.89 -16.73 0.35
N ALA A 111 -3.01 -15.72 0.39
CA ALA A 111 -3.11 -14.63 1.36
C ALA A 111 -4.37 -13.75 1.17
N GLN A 112 -5.06 -13.82 0.02
CA GLN A 112 -6.36 -13.14 -0.17
C GLN A 112 -7.54 -13.91 0.43
N HIS A 113 -7.33 -15.12 0.96
CA HIS A 113 -8.36 -15.86 1.68
C HIS A 113 -8.98 -15.00 2.79
N HIS A 114 -10.28 -15.16 3.04
CA HIS A 114 -11.04 -14.33 3.97
C HIS A 114 -10.70 -14.54 5.46
N ASP A 115 -9.82 -15.50 5.78
CA ASP A 115 -9.16 -15.64 7.09
C ASP A 115 -7.65 -15.36 7.08
N ALA A 116 -7.09 -15.01 5.92
CA ALA A 116 -5.67 -14.67 5.78
C ALA A 116 -5.44 -13.18 5.99
N VAL A 117 -5.55 -12.36 4.93
CA VAL A 117 -5.34 -10.90 5.01
C VAL A 117 -6.33 -10.22 5.94
N SER A 118 -7.50 -10.80 6.20
CA SER A 118 -8.46 -10.32 7.23
C SER A 118 -7.88 -10.38 8.65
N GLY A 119 -6.89 -11.24 8.89
CA GLY A 119 -6.27 -11.44 10.18
C GLY A 119 -7.08 -12.33 11.12
N THR A 120 -7.98 -13.17 10.57
CA THR A 120 -8.93 -13.97 11.34
C THR A 120 -8.64 -15.46 11.31
N SER A 121 -7.41 -15.88 11.06
CA SER A 121 -6.96 -17.25 11.32
C SER A 121 -6.35 -17.39 12.71
N LYS A 122 -6.19 -18.63 13.17
CA LYS A 122 -5.31 -18.98 14.30
C LYS A 122 -3.87 -18.48 14.08
N GLN A 123 -3.12 -18.29 15.16
CA GLN A 123 -1.77 -17.74 15.10
C GLN A 123 -0.82 -18.60 14.25
N HIS A 124 -0.85 -19.92 14.39
CA HIS A 124 0.04 -20.80 13.61
C HIS A 124 -0.27 -20.77 12.11
N VAL A 125 -1.52 -20.55 11.72
CA VAL A 125 -1.95 -20.38 10.32
C VAL A 125 -1.49 -19.03 9.78
N ALA A 126 -1.59 -17.96 10.58
CA ALA A 126 -1.06 -16.64 10.21
C ALA A 126 0.47 -16.70 9.99
N ASN A 127 1.18 -17.47 10.82
CA ASN A 127 2.60 -17.72 10.66
C ASN A 127 2.90 -18.50 9.36
N ASP A 128 2.05 -19.46 8.97
CA ASP A 128 2.20 -20.19 7.70
C ASP A 128 1.97 -19.28 6.48
N TYR A 129 0.98 -18.38 6.51
CA TYR A 129 0.82 -17.36 5.47
C TYR A 129 2.07 -16.48 5.32
N ALA A 130 2.61 -15.98 6.44
CA ALA A 130 3.83 -15.18 6.43
C ALA A 130 5.05 -15.98 5.90
N LYS A 131 5.18 -17.25 6.29
CA LYS A 131 6.21 -18.16 5.78
C LYS A 131 6.11 -18.34 4.26
N ARG A 132 4.91 -18.58 3.73
CA ARG A 132 4.69 -18.74 2.27
C ARG A 132 5.02 -17.47 1.51
N LEU A 133 4.62 -16.30 2.02
CA LEU A 133 4.99 -15.01 1.44
C LEU A 133 6.51 -14.83 1.42
N SER A 134 7.22 -15.22 2.47
CA SER A 134 8.70 -15.17 2.52
C SER A 134 9.34 -16.07 1.48
N ILE A 135 8.87 -17.32 1.34
CA ILE A 135 9.37 -18.25 0.32
C ILE A 135 9.11 -17.72 -1.08
N GLY A 136 7.90 -17.21 -1.35
CA GLY A 136 7.57 -16.60 -2.64
C GLY A 136 8.43 -15.39 -2.96
N TYR A 137 8.70 -14.54 -1.96
CA TYR A 137 9.60 -13.40 -2.10
C TYR A 137 11.02 -13.84 -2.47
N GLU A 138 11.58 -14.86 -1.83
CA GLU A 138 12.94 -15.33 -2.11
C GLU A 138 13.10 -15.81 -3.57
N GLU A 139 12.11 -16.50 -4.13
CA GLU A 139 12.13 -16.89 -5.54
C GLU A 139 11.97 -15.69 -6.49
N ALA A 140 11.01 -14.81 -6.21
CA ALA A 140 10.81 -13.59 -7.01
C ALA A 140 12.02 -12.64 -6.93
N ALA A 141 12.73 -12.60 -5.80
CA ALA A 141 13.94 -11.81 -5.63
C ALA A 141 15.06 -12.24 -6.57
N LYS A 142 15.25 -13.54 -6.78
CA LYS A 142 16.19 -14.06 -7.78
C LYS A 142 15.81 -13.64 -9.20
N VAL A 143 14.51 -13.60 -9.51
CA VAL A 143 14.03 -13.10 -10.81
C VAL A 143 14.39 -11.63 -10.97
N VAL A 144 14.10 -10.79 -9.97
CA VAL A 144 14.43 -9.36 -9.98
C VAL A 144 15.94 -9.14 -10.14
N GLU A 145 16.76 -9.79 -9.31
CA GLU A 145 18.22 -9.65 -9.33
C GLU A 145 18.82 -10.03 -10.70
N THR A 146 18.40 -11.17 -11.25
CA THR A 146 18.89 -11.62 -12.55
C THR A 146 18.35 -10.79 -13.72
N SER A 147 17.14 -10.24 -13.60
CA SER A 147 16.57 -9.32 -14.59
C SER A 147 17.32 -8.00 -14.61
N LEU A 148 17.58 -7.41 -13.44
CA LEU A 148 18.38 -6.19 -13.33
C LEU A 148 19.82 -6.41 -13.81
N ALA A 149 20.43 -7.56 -13.49
CA ALA A 149 21.76 -7.92 -14.01
C ALA A 149 21.78 -8.02 -15.54
N SER A 150 20.71 -8.54 -16.15
CA SER A 150 20.58 -8.63 -17.61
C SER A 150 20.37 -7.25 -18.24
N ILE A 151 19.44 -6.45 -17.71
CA ILE A 151 19.08 -5.12 -18.25
C ILE A 151 20.24 -4.14 -18.13
N THR A 152 21.00 -4.19 -17.04
CA THR A 152 22.13 -3.29 -16.82
C THR A 152 23.39 -3.72 -17.56
N ARG A 153 23.46 -4.88 -18.21
CA ARG A 153 24.66 -5.35 -18.93
C ARG A 153 24.85 -4.59 -20.25
N SER A 154 26.05 -4.07 -20.50
CA SER A 154 26.39 -3.44 -21.79
C SER A 154 26.54 -4.49 -22.91
N SER A 155 25.92 -4.23 -24.07
CA SER A 155 25.96 -5.09 -25.28
C SER A 155 27.28 -4.98 -26.07
N SER A 156 28.16 -4.05 -25.72
CA SER A 156 29.37 -3.70 -26.50
C SER A 156 30.59 -4.60 -26.31
N LYS A 157 30.50 -5.68 -25.50
CA LYS A 157 31.57 -6.68 -25.37
C LYS A 157 31.02 -8.10 -25.45
N THR A 158 31.10 -8.68 -26.64
CA THR A 158 31.11 -10.12 -26.86
C THR A 158 32.36 -10.73 -26.23
N ASP A 159 32.16 -11.90 -25.61
CA ASP A 159 33.13 -12.91 -25.22
C ASP A 159 34.02 -12.80 -23.96
N SER A 160 33.90 -13.90 -23.20
CA SER A 160 34.85 -14.51 -22.26
C SER A 160 35.23 -13.73 -20.99
N GLY A 161 34.47 -13.97 -19.91
CA GLY A 161 35.00 -13.82 -18.53
C GLY A 161 34.24 -12.90 -17.56
N ASN A 162 33.23 -12.15 -18.00
CA ASN A 162 32.51 -11.24 -17.10
C ASN A 162 31.65 -12.01 -16.08
N LYS A 163 32.09 -11.98 -14.81
CA LYS A 163 31.30 -12.42 -13.64
C LYS A 163 29.93 -11.75 -13.69
N VAL A 164 28.87 -12.54 -13.60
CA VAL A 164 27.49 -12.03 -13.51
C VAL A 164 27.40 -11.11 -12.29
N THR A 165 26.92 -9.88 -12.50
CA THR A 165 26.72 -8.93 -11.40
C THR A 165 25.69 -9.47 -10.44
N MET A 166 26.09 -9.59 -9.18
CA MET A 166 25.19 -10.02 -8.11
C MET A 166 24.59 -8.78 -7.46
N PHE A 167 23.29 -8.60 -7.67
CA PHE A 167 22.49 -7.62 -6.94
C PHE A 167 21.95 -8.24 -5.66
N GLN A 168 21.69 -7.39 -4.68
CA GLN A 168 21.03 -7.73 -3.42
C GLN A 168 19.92 -6.73 -3.13
N GLN A 169 18.90 -7.17 -2.39
CA GLN A 169 17.76 -6.33 -2.01
C GLN A 169 17.59 -6.30 -0.50
N CYS A 170 16.96 -5.25 0.02
CA CYS A 170 16.78 -5.04 1.46
C CYS A 170 15.31 -4.90 1.83
N LEU A 171 14.67 -6.01 2.20
CA LEU A 171 13.25 -6.04 2.58
C LEU A 171 12.97 -5.39 3.95
N LEU A 172 13.99 -5.28 4.81
CA LEU A 172 13.89 -4.82 6.20
C LEU A 172 14.30 -3.35 6.40
N LEU A 173 14.18 -2.53 5.35
CA LEU A 173 14.43 -1.09 5.43
C LEU A 173 13.53 -0.39 6.46
N ASN A 174 12.31 -0.88 6.70
CA ASN A 174 11.41 -0.30 7.72
C ASN A 174 11.99 -0.32 9.15
N ILE A 175 12.86 -1.30 9.47
CA ILE A 175 13.57 -1.38 10.75
C ILE A 175 15.02 -0.93 10.61
N SER A 176 15.33 -0.15 9.58
CA SER A 176 16.67 0.35 9.26
C SER A 176 17.71 -0.73 8.93
N TYR A 177 17.32 -1.97 8.58
CA TYR A 177 18.25 -3.08 8.30
C TYR A 177 18.48 -3.31 6.80
N CYS A 178 19.70 -3.00 6.34
CA CYS A 178 20.13 -3.25 4.97
C CYS A 178 21.65 -3.53 4.90
N PRO A 179 22.07 -4.81 5.04
CA PRO A 179 23.49 -5.17 5.02
C PRO A 179 24.24 -4.67 3.77
N SER A 180 23.55 -4.61 2.63
CA SER A 180 24.15 -4.19 1.36
C SER A 180 24.51 -2.70 1.33
N SER A 181 23.87 -1.84 2.12
CA SER A 181 24.21 -0.41 2.24
C SER A 181 25.08 -0.08 3.46
N GLU A 182 25.19 -1.00 4.41
CA GLU A 182 25.96 -0.85 5.66
C GLU A 182 27.42 -1.29 5.50
N VAL A 183 28.04 -0.80 4.44
CA VAL A 183 29.37 -1.23 3.99
C VAL A 183 30.39 -0.12 4.23
N ASP A 184 31.63 -0.49 4.52
CA ASP A 184 32.74 0.45 4.68
C ASP A 184 33.25 0.90 3.32
N LEU A 185 33.00 2.17 3.00
CA LEU A 185 33.37 2.81 1.73
C LEU A 185 34.77 3.46 1.79
N SER A 186 35.48 3.38 2.92
CA SER A 186 36.80 4.00 3.09
C SER A 186 37.88 3.39 2.20
N ASN A 187 37.75 2.11 1.83
CA ASN A 187 38.73 1.37 1.02
C ASN A 187 38.61 1.61 -0.50
N GLY A 188 37.98 2.71 -0.93
CA GLY A 188 37.83 3.04 -2.36
C GLY A 188 36.76 2.21 -3.09
N LYS A 189 35.90 1.50 -2.34
CA LYS A 189 34.72 0.82 -2.87
C LYS A 189 33.56 1.81 -3.03
N ASN A 190 32.79 1.61 -4.09
CA ASN A 190 31.57 2.35 -4.37
C ASN A 190 30.37 1.43 -4.14
N LEU A 191 29.37 1.92 -3.41
CA LEU A 191 28.05 1.30 -3.33
C LEU A 191 27.23 1.76 -4.54
N VAL A 192 26.78 0.79 -5.33
CA VAL A 192 25.92 1.01 -6.49
C VAL A 192 24.48 0.74 -6.07
N VAL A 193 23.60 1.71 -6.34
CA VAL A 193 22.16 1.63 -6.04
C VAL A 193 21.39 1.75 -7.36
N VAL A 194 20.78 0.65 -7.80
CA VAL A 194 19.85 0.64 -8.93
C VAL A 194 18.45 0.91 -8.41
N VAL A 195 17.79 1.90 -9.00
CA VAL A 195 16.44 2.34 -8.64
C VAL A 195 15.52 2.05 -9.81
N TYR A 196 14.65 1.05 -9.66
CA TYR A 196 13.65 0.70 -10.67
C TYR A 196 12.28 1.29 -10.32
N ASN A 197 11.65 1.88 -11.33
CA ASN A 197 10.33 2.49 -11.28
C ASN A 197 9.30 1.59 -11.97
N PRO A 198 8.40 0.92 -11.23
CA PRO A 198 7.36 0.07 -11.80
C PRO A 198 6.17 0.84 -12.39
N LEU A 199 6.07 2.16 -12.19
CA LEU A 199 4.97 2.97 -12.70
C LEU A 199 5.18 3.34 -14.17
N GLY A 200 4.07 3.54 -14.89
CA GLY A 200 4.07 4.07 -16.26
C GLY A 200 4.28 5.59 -16.34
N TRP A 201 4.62 6.23 -15.23
CA TRP A 201 4.90 7.67 -15.13
C TRP A 201 6.37 7.90 -14.81
N LYS A 202 6.88 9.06 -15.21
CA LYS A 202 8.18 9.53 -14.70
C LYS A 202 8.04 9.83 -13.21
N ARG A 203 8.97 9.34 -12.40
CA ARG A 203 8.92 9.53 -10.95
C ARG A 203 10.20 10.17 -10.45
N GLU A 204 10.03 11.13 -9.54
CA GLU A 204 11.07 11.65 -8.67
C GLU A 204 10.62 11.48 -7.21
N ASP A 205 11.45 10.85 -6.41
CA ASP A 205 11.14 10.57 -5.00
C ASP A 205 12.39 10.49 -4.14
N ILE A 206 12.22 10.61 -2.82
CA ILE A 206 13.33 10.57 -1.88
C ILE A 206 13.61 9.14 -1.44
N ILE A 207 14.81 8.66 -1.72
CA ILE A 207 15.30 7.37 -1.21
C ILE A 207 16.01 7.60 0.11
N ARG A 208 15.84 6.66 1.05
CA ARG A 208 16.54 6.64 2.34
C ARG A 208 17.15 5.27 2.58
N ILE A 209 18.46 5.22 2.81
CA ILE A 209 19.18 3.98 3.12
C ILE A 209 20.08 4.14 4.35
N PRO A 210 20.25 3.10 5.19
CA PRO A 210 21.14 3.17 6.34
C PRO A 210 22.61 3.10 5.89
N VAL A 211 23.44 3.99 6.41
CA VAL A 211 24.90 4.04 6.15
C VAL A 211 25.69 4.14 7.45
N ILE A 212 26.91 3.63 7.44
CA ILE A 212 27.80 3.62 8.61
C ILE A 212 28.65 4.89 8.72
N ASP A 213 29.00 5.49 7.59
CA ASP A 213 29.91 6.64 7.52
C ASP A 213 29.17 7.94 7.25
N GLY A 214 29.62 9.02 7.90
CA GLY A 214 29.12 10.37 7.66
C GLY A 214 29.77 11.07 6.47
N ASN A 215 30.88 10.55 5.94
CA ASN A 215 31.67 11.18 4.89
C ASN A 215 31.41 10.56 3.51
N VAL A 216 30.14 10.58 3.09
CA VAL A 216 29.68 10.00 1.82
C VAL A 216 29.26 11.09 0.84
N ILE A 217 29.44 10.82 -0.45
CA ILE A 217 28.86 11.60 -1.55
C ILE A 217 27.94 10.70 -2.38
N VAL A 218 26.92 11.29 -3.00
CA VAL A 218 26.00 10.60 -3.90
C VAL A 218 26.16 11.17 -5.29
N LYS A 219 26.36 10.31 -6.30
CA LYS A 219 26.38 10.68 -7.71
C LYS A 219 25.22 10.06 -8.46
N ASP A 220 24.64 10.80 -9.40
CA ASP A 220 23.61 10.30 -10.31
C ASP A 220 24.20 9.39 -11.41
N HIS A 221 23.32 8.86 -12.26
CA HIS A 221 23.69 8.00 -13.39
C HIS A 221 24.61 8.67 -14.42
N ARG A 222 24.74 10.00 -14.38
CA ARG A 222 25.63 10.81 -15.24
C ARG A 222 26.94 11.17 -14.55
N GLY A 223 27.13 10.75 -13.31
CA GLY A 223 28.32 11.04 -12.50
C GLY A 223 28.29 12.39 -11.78
N ASN A 224 27.17 13.12 -11.83
CA ASN A 224 27.03 14.41 -11.14
C ASN A 224 26.78 14.19 -9.65
N GLU A 225 27.50 14.89 -8.78
CA GLU A 225 27.19 14.91 -7.34
C GLU A 225 25.83 15.59 -7.12
N ILE A 226 24.96 14.93 -6.36
CA ILE A 226 23.60 15.42 -6.05
C ILE A 226 23.47 15.79 -4.57
N GLU A 227 22.51 16.68 -4.27
CA GLU A 227 22.17 17.05 -2.89
C GLU A 227 21.76 15.81 -2.09
N SER A 228 22.39 15.63 -0.92
CA SER A 228 22.09 14.53 -0.01
C SER A 228 22.05 15.01 1.44
N GLN A 229 21.31 14.29 2.28
CA GLN A 229 21.10 14.63 3.69
C GLN A 229 21.36 13.42 4.56
N LEU A 230 22.14 13.59 5.64
CA LEU A 230 22.32 12.57 6.66
C LEU A 230 21.41 12.86 7.85
N VAL A 231 20.59 11.88 8.21
CA VAL A 231 19.70 11.94 9.38
C VAL A 231 20.16 10.92 10.40
N PRO A 232 20.51 11.31 11.64
CA PRO A 232 20.99 10.36 12.65
C PRO A 232 19.93 9.30 12.99
N LEU A 233 20.35 8.04 13.14
CA LEU A 233 19.47 7.00 13.68
C LEU A 233 19.30 7.20 15.19
N LEU A 234 18.06 7.31 15.65
CA LEU A 234 17.76 7.46 17.07
C LEU A 234 17.58 6.10 17.77
N ASN A 235 17.75 6.10 19.09
CA ASN A 235 17.70 4.88 19.91
C ASN A 235 16.41 4.06 19.75
N ALA A 236 15.27 4.72 19.50
CA ALA A 236 13.99 4.03 19.27
C ALA A 236 14.05 3.12 18.03
N SER A 237 14.58 3.62 16.91
CA SER A 237 14.78 2.82 15.69
C SER A 237 15.82 1.71 15.88
N LEU A 238 16.92 1.98 16.59
CA LEU A 238 17.96 0.98 16.87
C LEU A 238 17.45 -0.17 17.77
N ALA A 239 16.60 0.13 18.76
CA ALA A 239 16.00 -0.89 19.62
C ALA A 239 15.12 -1.86 18.81
N ILE A 240 14.29 -1.33 17.91
CA ILE A 240 13.44 -2.13 17.01
C ILE A 240 14.31 -2.94 16.07
N ARG A 241 15.30 -2.32 15.43
CA ARG A 241 16.27 -2.98 14.55
C ARG A 241 16.87 -4.21 15.21
N ASN A 242 17.44 -4.05 16.41
CA ASN A 242 18.16 -5.13 17.10
C ASN A 242 17.23 -6.28 17.49
N TYR A 243 16.03 -5.96 18.00
CA TYR A 243 15.05 -6.97 18.40
C TYR A 243 14.50 -7.76 17.20
N TYR A 244 14.05 -7.06 16.16
CA TYR A 244 13.40 -7.69 15.02
C TYR A 244 14.36 -8.34 14.02
N SER A 245 15.60 -7.85 13.90
CA SER A 245 16.61 -8.55 13.10
C SER A 245 16.91 -9.93 13.69
N MET A 246 17.00 -10.05 15.02
CA MET A 246 17.16 -11.33 15.69
C MET A 246 15.92 -12.22 15.50
N ALA A 247 14.71 -11.68 15.61
CA ALA A 247 13.47 -12.43 15.42
C ALA A 247 13.31 -12.98 13.99
N TYR A 248 13.63 -12.19 12.98
CA TYR A 248 13.45 -12.57 11.57
C TYR A 248 14.61 -13.40 11.02
N LEU A 249 15.85 -13.09 11.41
CA LEU A 249 17.06 -13.65 10.79
C LEU A 249 17.82 -14.61 11.71
N GLY A 250 17.42 -14.75 12.97
CA GLY A 250 18.10 -15.59 13.96
C GLY A 250 19.48 -15.06 14.39
N LYS A 251 19.86 -13.84 14.01
CA LYS A 251 21.15 -13.22 14.34
C LYS A 251 21.02 -11.73 14.64
N PHE A 252 21.83 -11.25 15.58
CA PHE A 252 21.98 -9.81 15.81
C PHE A 252 22.71 -9.15 14.64
N PRO A 253 22.39 -7.87 14.33
CA PRO A 253 23.18 -7.10 13.37
C PRO A 253 24.64 -7.00 13.85
N SER A 254 25.59 -7.33 12.98
CA SER A 254 27.04 -7.18 13.26
C SER A 254 27.52 -5.73 13.13
N VAL A 255 26.75 -4.90 12.42
CA VAL A 255 27.06 -3.51 12.11
C VAL A 255 25.90 -2.63 12.56
N THR A 256 26.24 -1.46 13.11
CA THR A 256 25.29 -0.45 13.55
C THR A 256 25.41 0.79 12.66
N PRO A 257 24.46 1.03 11.74
CA PRO A 257 24.45 2.25 10.95
C PRO A 257 24.25 3.48 11.84
N LYS A 258 24.91 4.58 11.49
CA LYS A 258 24.83 5.84 12.24
C LYS A 258 23.81 6.79 11.64
N TYR A 259 23.60 6.72 10.34
CA TYR A 259 22.78 7.67 9.60
C TYR A 259 21.86 6.99 8.59
N TRP A 260 20.72 7.62 8.36
CA TRP A 260 19.96 7.51 7.14
C TRP A 260 20.55 8.49 6.13
N LEU A 261 21.01 8.00 4.99
CA LEU A 261 21.35 8.81 3.84
C LEU A 261 20.09 9.00 2.99
N ALA A 262 19.65 10.25 2.86
CA ALA A 262 18.52 10.66 2.04
C ALA A 262 19.00 11.42 0.80
N PHE A 263 18.46 11.10 -0.38
CA PHE A 263 18.73 11.83 -1.62
C PHE A 263 17.56 11.71 -2.59
N SER A 264 17.42 12.67 -3.52
CA SER A 264 16.41 12.59 -4.58
C SER A 264 16.85 11.60 -5.66
N ALA A 265 15.97 10.67 -6.00
CA ALA A 265 16.15 9.75 -7.11
C ALA A 265 15.04 9.97 -8.13
N SER A 266 15.40 9.94 -9.40
CA SER A 266 14.48 9.97 -10.52
C SER A 266 14.67 8.71 -11.36
N ALA A 267 13.58 8.19 -11.91
CA ALA A 267 13.63 7.06 -12.83
C ALA A 267 12.55 7.21 -13.91
N PRO A 268 12.83 6.76 -15.15
CA PRO A 268 11.86 6.81 -16.24
C PRO A 268 10.69 5.84 -15.98
N PRO A 269 9.57 5.98 -16.73
CA PRO A 269 8.50 4.99 -16.71
C PRO A 269 9.01 3.58 -16.98
N LEU A 270 8.55 2.60 -16.20
CA LEU A 270 8.89 1.18 -16.39
C LEU A 270 10.40 0.96 -16.62
N GLY A 271 11.23 1.62 -15.82
CA GLY A 271 12.65 1.76 -16.11
C GLY A 271 13.48 2.08 -14.88
N LEU A 272 14.79 2.24 -15.06
CA LEU A 272 15.75 2.38 -13.96
C LEU A 272 16.78 3.47 -14.20
N ASN A 273 17.33 3.98 -13.10
CA ASN A 273 18.56 4.76 -13.05
C ASN A 273 19.49 4.21 -11.96
N THR A 274 20.79 4.38 -12.16
CA THR A 274 21.83 3.95 -11.21
C THR A 274 22.43 5.14 -10.46
N TYR A 275 22.66 4.97 -9.17
CA TYR A 275 23.29 5.95 -8.29
C TYR A 275 24.53 5.35 -7.64
N PHE A 276 25.53 6.19 -7.39
CA PHE A 276 26.81 5.78 -6.82
C PHE A 276 27.08 6.49 -5.52
N ILE A 277 27.37 5.73 -4.47
CA ILE A 277 27.69 6.25 -3.15
C ILE A 277 29.13 5.86 -2.83
N SER A 278 29.95 6.86 -2.54
CA SER A 278 31.39 6.68 -2.30
C SER A 278 31.85 7.54 -1.13
N SER A 279 32.97 7.16 -0.51
CA SER A 279 33.63 8.03 0.46
C SER A 279 34.17 9.30 -0.22
N ARG A 280 34.11 10.44 0.47
CA ARG A 280 34.68 11.70 -0.04
C ARG A 280 36.20 11.63 0.05
N LYS A 281 36.90 11.77 -1.10
CA LYS A 281 38.36 11.94 -1.14
C LYS A 281 38.72 13.30 -0.50
N GLN A 282 39.33 13.31 0.69
CA GLN A 282 39.78 14.55 1.32
C GLN A 282 40.94 15.16 0.52
N LYS A 283 40.75 16.36 -0.06
CA LYS A 283 41.88 17.31 -0.23
C LYS A 283 42.01 18.09 1.07
N ALA A 284 43.23 18.19 1.61
CA ALA A 284 43.58 18.65 2.95
C ALA A 284 43.13 20.08 3.37
N THR A 285 42.32 20.78 2.57
CA THR A 285 41.86 22.15 2.82
C THR A 285 40.43 22.44 2.33
N ALA A 286 39.62 21.43 1.99
CA ALA A 286 38.26 21.66 1.50
C ALA A 286 37.26 21.88 2.66
N ALA A 287 36.60 23.05 2.66
CA ALA A 287 35.46 23.35 3.54
C ALA A 287 34.34 22.29 3.43
N PRO A 288 33.50 22.09 4.47
CA PRO A 288 32.34 21.19 4.37
C PRO A 288 31.48 21.58 3.15
N SER A 289 31.18 20.60 2.29
CA SER A 289 30.36 20.81 1.09
C SER A 289 29.02 21.44 1.46
N LYS A 290 28.59 22.46 0.70
CA LYS A 290 27.23 23.01 0.78
C LYS A 290 26.14 21.96 0.48
N ASN A 291 26.49 20.84 -0.17
CA ASN A 291 25.56 19.84 -0.70
C ASN A 291 25.30 18.65 0.25
N GLN A 292 25.91 18.64 1.43
CA GLN A 292 25.68 17.62 2.45
C GLN A 292 25.61 18.28 3.83
N VAL A 293 24.41 18.38 4.39
CA VAL A 293 24.18 19.01 5.69
C VAL A 293 24.03 17.93 6.77
N VAL A 294 24.94 17.95 7.74
CA VAL A 294 24.77 17.21 9.00
C VAL A 294 23.96 18.09 9.95
N TYR A 295 22.86 17.52 10.45
CA TYR A 295 21.88 18.11 11.38
C TYR A 295 22.39 19.23 12.31
N SER A 296 21.60 20.31 12.44
CA SER A 296 21.77 21.32 13.51
C SER A 296 20.65 21.24 14.57
N SER A 297 21.03 20.87 15.80
CA SER A 297 20.14 20.83 16.97
C SER A 297 20.06 22.17 17.69
N LYS A 298 19.67 23.26 17.04
CA LYS A 298 19.69 24.56 17.74
C LYS A 298 18.48 25.43 17.40
N GLU A 299 17.41 25.27 18.16
CA GLU A 299 16.55 26.42 18.49
C GLU A 299 16.40 26.55 20.01
N LYS A 300 16.65 27.77 20.51
CA LYS A 300 16.16 28.23 21.81
C LYS A 300 14.63 28.20 21.76
N GLN A 301 13.99 27.82 22.87
CA GLN A 301 12.54 27.60 23.03
C GLN A 301 11.71 28.74 22.41
N LYS A 302 11.24 28.57 21.17
CA LYS A 302 10.02 29.20 20.68
C LYS A 302 8.84 28.33 21.13
N ASP A 303 7.73 28.94 21.51
CA ASP A 303 6.51 28.21 21.90
C ASP A 303 5.93 27.38 20.74
N VAL A 304 6.26 27.77 19.51
CA VAL A 304 5.80 27.18 18.25
C VAL A 304 7.01 26.79 17.39
N ILE A 305 6.95 25.59 16.82
CA ILE A 305 7.97 25.01 15.96
C ILE A 305 7.34 24.75 14.60
N GLU A 306 7.86 25.40 13.56
CA GLU A 306 7.49 25.12 12.17
C GLU A 306 8.49 24.16 11.54
N VAL A 307 7.97 23.18 10.78
CA VAL A 307 8.76 22.17 10.06
C VAL A 307 8.23 21.97 8.65
N GLY A 308 9.14 21.74 7.72
CA GLY A 308 8.87 21.53 6.31
C GLY A 308 9.81 22.37 5.45
N PRO A 309 10.66 21.78 4.60
CA PRO A 309 11.62 22.55 3.79
C PRO A 309 10.98 23.19 2.54
N GLY A 310 9.73 22.86 2.19
CA GLY A 310 9.02 23.37 1.01
C GLY A 310 7.81 24.27 1.34
N ASP A 311 6.80 24.23 0.46
CA ASP A 311 5.55 24.99 0.57
C ASP A 311 4.66 24.53 1.72
N LEU A 312 4.69 23.23 2.02
CA LEU A 312 4.03 22.66 3.19
C LEU A 312 4.85 22.94 4.45
N LYS A 313 4.21 23.57 5.43
CA LYS A 313 4.68 23.72 6.81
C LYS A 313 3.69 23.09 7.77
N LEU A 314 4.21 22.29 8.68
CA LEU A 314 3.47 21.82 9.87
C LEU A 314 3.89 22.65 11.08
N VAL A 315 2.91 22.96 11.93
CA VAL A 315 3.09 23.81 13.10
C VAL A 315 2.90 22.97 14.36
N PHE A 316 3.94 22.84 15.18
CA PHE A 316 3.92 22.10 16.43
C PHE A 316 3.98 23.05 17.63
N SER A 317 3.23 22.74 18.68
CA SER A 317 3.38 23.41 19.97
C SER A 317 4.51 22.75 20.76
N ALA A 318 5.55 23.51 21.13
CA ALA A 318 6.61 23.01 22.00
C ALA A 318 6.08 22.66 23.40
N LYS A 319 5.13 23.45 23.91
CA LYS A 319 4.48 23.25 25.21
C LYS A 319 3.57 22.01 25.24
N GLN A 320 2.70 21.86 24.23
CA GLN A 320 1.76 20.73 24.17
C GLN A 320 2.37 19.47 23.52
N ARG A 321 3.51 19.61 22.84
CA ARG A 321 4.23 18.55 22.10
C ARG A 321 3.38 17.87 21.03
N LYS A 322 2.51 18.64 20.40
CA LYS A 322 1.52 18.17 19.43
C LYS A 322 1.52 19.04 18.19
N LEU A 323 1.11 18.44 17.07
CA LEU A 323 0.72 19.16 15.88
C LEU A 323 -0.51 20.03 16.21
N ILE A 324 -0.47 21.30 15.81
CA ILE A 324 -1.55 22.27 16.03
C ILE A 324 -1.95 23.02 14.77
N GLY A 325 -1.21 22.90 13.66
CA GLY A 325 -1.52 23.61 12.43
C GLY A 325 -0.89 23.01 11.18
N TYR A 326 -1.56 23.24 10.06
CA TYR A 326 -1.15 22.88 8.71
C TYR A 326 -1.23 24.13 7.83
N ILE A 327 -0.14 24.44 7.12
CA ILE A 327 -0.04 25.60 6.23
C ILE A 327 0.59 25.13 4.92
N ASN A 328 -0.08 25.36 3.80
CA ASN A 328 0.51 25.22 2.47
C ASN A 328 0.47 26.58 1.77
N SER A 329 1.65 27.17 1.52
CA SER A 329 1.78 28.48 0.87
C SER A 329 1.37 28.49 -0.59
N ARG A 330 1.53 27.36 -1.30
CA ARG A 330 1.20 27.23 -2.73
C ARG A 330 -0.31 27.19 -2.94
N THR A 331 -0.99 26.31 -2.20
CA THR A 331 -2.46 26.16 -2.31
C THR A 331 -3.24 27.17 -1.47
N LYS A 332 -2.54 27.98 -0.67
CA LYS A 332 -3.10 28.95 0.28
C LYS A 332 -3.99 28.30 1.35
N VAL A 333 -3.85 27.00 1.55
CA VAL A 333 -4.56 26.26 2.60
C VAL A 333 -3.92 26.54 3.96
N LYS A 334 -4.74 26.97 4.92
CA LYS A 334 -4.37 27.07 6.33
C LYS A 334 -5.47 26.44 7.17
N GLU A 335 -5.11 25.48 8.02
CA GLU A 335 -6.07 24.76 8.86
C GLU A 335 -5.48 24.45 10.24
N THR A 336 -6.33 24.48 11.27
CA THR A 336 -5.95 23.98 12.59
C THR A 336 -6.09 22.47 12.58
N VAL A 337 -4.95 21.77 12.67
CA VAL A 337 -4.93 20.30 12.67
C VAL A 337 -4.33 19.83 13.97
N ARG A 338 -5.04 18.96 14.68
CA ARG A 338 -4.55 18.30 15.90
C ARG A 338 -4.48 16.80 15.67
N GLN A 339 -3.30 16.24 15.87
CA GLN A 339 -3.10 14.79 15.86
C GLN A 339 -2.93 14.28 17.30
N SER A 340 -3.59 13.17 17.63
CA SER A 340 -3.46 12.52 18.94
C SER A 340 -3.66 11.01 18.85
N TYR A 341 -3.16 10.29 19.85
CA TYR A 341 -3.39 8.86 20.00
C TYR A 341 -4.44 8.60 21.09
N SER A 342 -5.25 7.57 20.88
CA SER A 342 -6.15 7.02 21.88
C SER A 342 -6.16 5.50 21.77
N PHE A 343 -6.78 4.82 22.72
CA PHE A 343 -7.19 3.43 22.52
C PHE A 343 -8.61 3.21 23.00
N TYR A 344 -9.32 2.32 22.32
CA TYR A 344 -10.55 1.74 22.82
C TYR A 344 -10.22 0.53 23.71
N THR A 345 -10.92 0.40 24.83
CA THR A 345 -10.85 -0.82 25.64
C THR A 345 -11.70 -1.90 24.95
N GLY A 346 -11.15 -3.07 24.70
CA GLY A 346 -11.94 -4.19 24.17
C GLY A 346 -12.90 -4.72 25.24
N ALA A 347 -14.19 -4.82 24.91
CA ALA A 347 -15.18 -5.42 25.80
C ALA A 347 -14.84 -6.90 26.10
N THR A 348 -15.12 -7.31 27.34
CA THR A 348 -14.85 -8.66 27.87
C THR A 348 -16.12 -9.37 28.36
N ASP A 349 -17.30 -8.89 27.94
CA ASP A 349 -18.60 -9.45 28.34
C ASP A 349 -18.72 -10.91 27.88
N ILE A 350 -19.27 -11.76 28.75
CA ILE A 350 -19.59 -13.17 28.51
C ILE A 350 -20.49 -13.33 27.27
N LYS A 351 -21.35 -12.35 26.97
CA LYS A 351 -22.26 -12.41 25.81
C LYS A 351 -21.60 -12.07 24.48
N GLN A 352 -20.64 -11.15 24.47
CA GLN A 352 -19.86 -10.76 23.29
C GLN A 352 -18.61 -9.99 23.73
N ALA A 353 -17.44 -10.48 23.32
CA ALA A 353 -16.17 -9.78 23.51
C ALA A 353 -15.69 -9.13 22.20
N SER A 354 -14.76 -8.19 22.30
CA SER A 354 -13.97 -7.77 21.15
C SER A 354 -12.92 -8.85 20.84
N GLY A 355 -12.70 -9.18 19.57
CA GLY A 355 -11.79 -10.26 19.15
C GLY A 355 -11.22 -10.04 17.75
N ALA A 356 -10.83 -11.12 17.06
CA ALA A 356 -10.23 -11.04 15.73
C ALA A 356 -11.18 -10.45 14.68
N TYR A 357 -12.47 -10.77 14.74
CA TYR A 357 -13.51 -10.26 13.84
C TYR A 357 -14.18 -9.01 14.41
N ILE A 358 -14.65 -9.11 15.67
CA ILE A 358 -15.53 -8.13 16.27
C ILE A 358 -14.72 -6.98 16.86
N PHE A 359 -15.19 -5.76 16.60
CA PHE A 359 -14.80 -4.58 17.35
C PHE A 359 -15.95 -4.16 18.26
N LEU A 360 -15.75 -4.31 19.57
CA LEU A 360 -16.72 -3.90 20.59
C LEU A 360 -16.02 -3.02 21.63
N PRO A 361 -16.02 -1.69 21.45
CA PRO A 361 -15.36 -0.76 22.37
C PRO A 361 -16.15 -0.60 23.67
N ASN A 362 -15.48 -0.73 24.82
CA ASN A 362 -16.00 -0.45 26.16
C ASN A 362 -15.30 0.77 26.78
N GLY A 363 -15.41 1.92 26.11
CA GLY A 363 -14.80 3.18 26.53
C GLY A 363 -13.59 3.60 25.69
N THR A 364 -13.23 4.88 25.79
CA THR A 364 -12.13 5.52 25.06
C THR A 364 -11.14 6.14 26.02
N ASN A 365 -9.85 5.85 25.83
CA ASN A 365 -8.77 6.34 26.66
C ASN A 365 -7.82 7.21 25.83
N SER A 366 -7.70 8.49 26.18
CA SER A 366 -6.76 9.41 25.53
C SER A 366 -5.33 9.15 25.98
N LEU A 367 -4.40 9.06 25.04
CA LEU A 367 -2.98 8.92 25.32
C LEU A 367 -2.30 10.30 25.27
N LYS A 368 -1.60 10.65 26.35
CA LYS A 368 -0.86 11.91 26.45
C LYS A 368 0.60 11.69 26.06
N PRO A 369 1.21 12.63 25.31
CA PRO A 369 2.63 12.60 25.03
C PRO A 369 3.47 12.59 26.31
N ASP A 370 4.62 11.93 26.27
CA ASP A 370 5.58 11.90 27.36
C ASP A 370 6.07 13.32 27.72
N HIS A 371 6.68 13.48 28.89
CA HIS A 371 7.34 14.70 29.32
C HIS A 371 8.60 15.02 28.52
N GLN A 372 9.07 14.11 27.66
CA GLN A 372 10.22 14.29 26.79
C GLN A 372 9.98 15.36 25.72
N ALA A 373 10.96 16.22 25.50
CA ALA A 373 10.89 17.26 24.46
C ALA A 373 10.85 16.66 23.04
N LEU A 374 10.24 17.40 22.11
CA LEU A 374 10.26 17.07 20.68
C LEU A 374 11.70 17.05 20.17
N THR A 375 12.08 16.02 19.42
CA THR A 375 13.34 16.04 18.66
C THR A 375 13.03 16.44 17.23
N VAL A 376 13.55 17.59 16.80
CA VAL A 376 13.28 18.17 15.49
C VAL A 376 14.57 18.13 14.68
N LEU A 377 14.58 17.40 13.58
CA LEU A 377 15.71 17.28 12.67
C LEU A 377 15.39 18.05 11.40
N ARG A 378 16.19 19.06 11.05
CA ARG A 378 16.00 19.86 9.84
C ARG A 378 17.10 19.65 8.82
N GLY A 379 16.75 19.70 7.55
CA GLY A 379 17.72 19.62 6.48
C GLY A 379 17.17 20.01 5.12
N PRO A 380 18.02 20.04 4.09
CA PRO A 380 17.65 20.56 2.78
C PRO A 380 16.67 19.66 2.02
N ILE A 381 16.58 18.36 2.34
CA ILE A 381 15.72 17.38 1.65
C ILE A 381 14.46 17.09 2.45
N LEU A 382 14.56 17.03 3.78
CA LEU A 382 13.42 16.73 4.65
C LEU A 382 13.63 17.30 6.05
N ASP A 383 12.50 17.57 6.71
CA ASP A 383 12.42 17.81 8.15
C ASP A 383 11.69 16.63 8.82
N GLU A 384 12.16 16.23 10.01
CA GLU A 384 11.51 15.22 10.86
C GLU A 384 11.18 15.77 12.26
N VAL A 385 10.01 15.45 12.77
CA VAL A 385 9.63 15.63 14.17
C VAL A 385 9.41 14.27 14.80
N HIS A 386 10.23 13.98 15.80
CA HIS A 386 10.22 12.74 16.55
C HIS A 386 9.50 12.94 17.88
N GLN A 387 8.48 12.13 18.11
CA GLN A 387 7.57 12.21 19.24
C GLN A 387 7.51 10.89 19.97
N ARG A 388 7.93 10.88 21.23
CA ARG A 388 7.61 9.78 22.14
C ARG A 388 6.25 10.06 22.76
N ILE A 389 5.24 9.30 22.36
CA ILE A 389 3.90 9.46 22.91
C ILE A 389 3.84 8.83 24.30
N ASN A 390 4.34 7.60 24.45
CA ASN A 390 4.53 6.96 25.75
C ASN A 390 5.63 5.88 25.63
N SER A 391 5.69 4.92 26.56
CA SER A 391 6.70 3.87 26.55
C SER A 391 6.60 2.88 25.38
N TRP A 392 5.44 2.79 24.71
CA TRP A 392 5.15 1.80 23.66
C TRP A 392 4.58 2.41 22.37
N ILE A 393 4.50 3.74 22.26
CA ILE A 393 4.13 4.47 21.04
C ILE A 393 5.16 5.55 20.75
N TYR A 394 5.71 5.48 19.55
CA TYR A 394 6.62 6.47 18.98
C TYR A 394 6.10 6.89 17.60
N GLN A 395 6.25 8.17 17.26
CA GLN A 395 5.84 8.72 15.97
C GLN A 395 6.96 9.58 15.38
N ILE A 396 7.18 9.44 14.08
CA ILE A 396 8.04 10.31 13.29
C ILE A 396 7.15 10.99 12.23
N THR A 397 7.03 12.31 12.32
CA THR A 397 6.35 13.11 11.29
C THR A 397 7.40 13.66 10.34
N ARG A 398 7.25 13.44 9.03
CA ARG A 398 8.19 13.88 8.02
C ARG A 398 7.53 14.78 6.99
N VAL A 399 8.22 15.84 6.61
CA VAL A 399 7.85 16.71 5.50
C VAL A 399 9.04 16.77 4.55
N TYR A 400 8.84 16.29 3.33
CA TYR A 400 9.86 16.25 2.30
C TYR A 400 9.82 17.50 1.42
N LYS A 401 10.99 17.94 0.94
CA LYS A 401 11.11 19.04 -0.02
C LYS A 401 10.37 18.67 -1.30
N GLY A 402 9.55 19.61 -1.78
CA GLY A 402 8.76 19.44 -3.01
C GLY A 402 7.53 18.52 -2.86
N LYS A 403 7.30 17.89 -1.70
CA LYS A 403 6.08 17.12 -1.43
C LYS A 403 5.11 17.96 -0.60
N GLU A 404 3.84 17.96 -1.00
CA GLU A 404 2.78 18.78 -0.36
C GLU A 404 1.93 18.00 0.66
N HIS A 405 2.40 16.82 1.06
CA HIS A 405 1.78 15.99 2.09
C HIS A 405 2.76 15.72 3.23
N ALA A 406 2.23 15.36 4.39
CA ALA A 406 3.00 14.92 5.54
C ALA A 406 2.96 13.40 5.66
N GLU A 407 4.11 12.78 5.91
CA GLU A 407 4.22 11.36 6.25
C GLU A 407 4.24 11.19 7.77
N PHE A 408 3.40 10.32 8.31
CA PHE A 408 3.38 9.96 9.72
C PHE A 408 3.76 8.49 9.86
N GLU A 409 4.99 8.22 10.28
CA GLU A 409 5.44 6.88 10.63
C GLU A 409 5.12 6.59 12.10
N PHE A 410 4.30 5.58 12.34
CA PHE A 410 3.92 5.13 13.66
C PHE A 410 4.65 3.84 14.02
N ILE A 411 5.07 3.77 15.28
CA ILE A 411 5.63 2.58 15.91
C ILE A 411 4.76 2.29 17.11
N VAL A 412 3.95 1.23 17.04
CA VAL A 412 2.96 0.90 18.06
C VAL A 412 3.23 -0.50 18.61
N GLY A 413 3.62 -0.58 19.86
CA GLY A 413 3.79 -1.80 20.63
C GLY A 413 5.16 -1.92 21.32
N PRO A 414 5.35 -2.87 22.24
CA PRO A 414 4.37 -3.88 22.65
C PRO A 414 3.16 -3.27 23.39
N ILE A 415 1.94 -3.56 22.93
CA ILE A 415 0.73 -3.06 23.61
C ILE A 415 0.65 -3.73 24.99
N PRO A 416 0.63 -2.97 26.10
CA PRO A 416 0.63 -3.55 27.44
C PRO A 416 -0.72 -4.20 27.75
N ILE A 417 -0.67 -5.36 28.40
CA ILE A 417 -1.86 -6.12 28.84
C ILE A 417 -1.77 -6.58 30.29
N SER A 418 -0.75 -6.13 31.03
CA SER A 418 -0.54 -6.49 32.44
C SER A 418 -1.64 -5.96 33.36
N ASP A 419 -2.42 -5.01 32.88
CA ASP A 419 -3.61 -4.46 33.53
C ASP A 419 -4.88 -5.30 33.26
N GLY A 420 -4.78 -6.40 32.50
CA GLY A 420 -5.93 -7.23 32.14
C GLY A 420 -6.87 -6.57 31.12
N ILE A 421 -6.43 -5.51 30.44
CA ILE A 421 -7.26 -4.73 29.52
C ILE A 421 -6.76 -4.91 28.08
N GLY A 422 -7.62 -5.43 27.20
CA GLY A 422 -7.40 -5.43 25.75
C GLY A 422 -7.49 -4.02 25.17
N LYS A 423 -6.60 -3.65 24.24
CA LYS A 423 -6.46 -2.28 23.72
C LYS A 423 -6.43 -2.26 22.20
N GLU A 424 -7.22 -1.34 21.64
CA GLU A 424 -7.33 -1.10 20.21
C GLU A 424 -6.92 0.34 19.92
N VAL A 425 -5.70 0.50 19.38
CA VAL A 425 -4.97 1.76 19.33
C VAL A 425 -5.36 2.53 18.07
N VAL A 426 -5.72 3.80 18.24
CA VAL A 426 -6.15 4.68 17.15
C VAL A 426 -5.34 5.98 17.11
N THR A 427 -5.07 6.47 15.91
CA THR A 427 -4.67 7.87 15.68
C THR A 427 -5.91 8.67 15.29
N LYS A 428 -6.04 9.87 15.86
CA LYS A 428 -7.15 10.80 15.60
C LYS A 428 -6.60 12.10 15.04
N ILE A 429 -7.18 12.54 13.94
CA ILE A 429 -6.88 13.77 13.22
C ILE A 429 -8.10 14.66 13.33
N LEU A 430 -7.98 15.75 14.07
CA LEU A 430 -9.07 16.68 14.35
C LEU A 430 -8.82 18.03 13.67
N THR A 431 -9.85 18.55 13.03
CA THR A 431 -9.90 19.87 12.37
C THR A 431 -11.15 20.63 12.79
N HIS A 432 -11.32 21.86 12.29
CA HIS A 432 -12.56 22.63 12.44
C HIS A 432 -13.51 22.52 11.24
N MET A 433 -13.24 21.59 10.31
CA MET A 433 -14.04 21.40 9.12
C MET A 433 -15.47 20.96 9.47
N LYS A 434 -16.46 21.51 8.76
CA LYS A 434 -17.89 21.21 8.94
C LYS A 434 -18.32 20.07 8.03
N THR A 435 -17.98 18.84 8.41
CA THR A 435 -18.13 17.67 7.55
C THR A 435 -19.53 17.04 7.56
N SER A 436 -20.46 17.57 8.36
CA SER A 436 -21.88 17.20 8.38
C SER A 436 -22.14 15.68 8.41
N LYS A 437 -21.51 14.98 9.37
CA LYS A 437 -21.55 13.51 9.53
C LYS A 437 -21.00 12.68 8.36
N THR A 438 -20.52 13.32 7.31
CA THR A 438 -20.17 12.67 6.05
C THR A 438 -18.66 12.51 5.92
N PHE A 439 -18.24 11.35 5.46
CA PHE A 439 -16.85 11.01 5.15
C PHE A 439 -16.82 9.98 4.02
N TYR A 440 -15.66 9.78 3.40
CA TYR A 440 -15.53 8.93 2.23
C TYR A 440 -14.45 7.89 2.47
N THR A 441 -14.70 6.63 2.11
CA THR A 441 -13.71 5.55 2.20
C THR A 441 -13.65 4.77 0.91
N ASP A 442 -12.46 4.31 0.53
CA ASP A 442 -12.30 3.54 -0.69
C ASP A 442 -12.98 2.15 -0.62
N SER A 443 -13.35 1.64 -1.79
CA SER A 443 -13.77 0.26 -2.02
C SER A 443 -12.63 -0.49 -2.70
N SER A 444 -11.91 -1.32 -1.94
CA SER A 444 -10.78 -2.13 -2.43
C SER A 444 -9.72 -1.33 -3.20
N GLY A 445 -9.47 -0.07 -2.79
CA GLY A 445 -8.51 0.83 -3.40
C GLY A 445 -8.97 1.50 -4.69
N ARG A 446 -10.27 1.42 -5.03
CA ARG A 446 -10.87 2.04 -6.22
C ARG A 446 -11.88 3.12 -5.83
N ASP A 447 -13.17 2.91 -6.06
CA ASP A 447 -14.25 3.88 -5.86
C ASP A 447 -14.27 4.41 -4.42
N PHE A 448 -14.49 5.71 -4.22
CA PHE A 448 -14.73 6.31 -2.90
C PHE A 448 -16.23 6.33 -2.62
N LEU A 449 -16.64 5.55 -1.63
CA LEU A 449 -18.03 5.49 -1.21
C LEU A 449 -18.33 6.53 -0.13
N GLU A 450 -19.43 7.24 -0.29
CA GLU A 450 -19.95 8.17 0.72
C GLU A 450 -20.48 7.41 1.93
N ARG A 451 -19.99 7.79 3.11
CA ARG A 451 -20.36 7.22 4.40
C ARG A 451 -21.00 8.30 5.26
N ILE A 452 -22.20 8.03 5.76
CA ILE A 452 -22.91 8.92 6.68
C ILE A 452 -22.95 8.26 8.05
N ARG A 453 -22.38 8.93 9.05
CA ARG A 453 -22.33 8.43 10.44
C ARG A 453 -23.73 8.11 10.95
N ASN A 454 -23.91 6.91 11.49
CA ASN A 454 -25.17 6.40 12.05
C ASN A 454 -26.32 6.31 11.04
N TYR A 455 -26.03 6.05 9.76
CA TYR A 455 -27.04 5.93 8.71
C TYR A 455 -26.81 4.69 7.84
N ARG A 456 -27.91 4.14 7.31
CA ARG A 456 -27.94 3.08 6.30
C ARG A 456 -29.00 3.43 5.27
N LYS A 457 -28.65 3.27 3.99
CA LYS A 457 -29.52 3.62 2.87
C LYS A 457 -30.65 2.62 2.68
N ASP A 458 -30.36 1.33 2.90
CA ASP A 458 -31.28 0.25 2.54
C ASP A 458 -32.21 -0.17 3.70
N TRP A 459 -32.00 0.34 4.93
CA TRP A 459 -32.86 0.06 6.09
C TRP A 459 -32.73 1.13 7.18
N ASN A 460 -33.72 1.22 8.08
CA ASN A 460 -33.65 2.10 9.25
C ASN A 460 -32.70 1.49 10.30
N LEU A 461 -31.61 2.21 10.62
CA LEU A 461 -30.58 1.75 11.55
C LEU A 461 -30.93 2.10 13.01
N ASP A 462 -31.08 1.08 13.86
CA ASP A 462 -31.03 1.24 15.32
C ASP A 462 -29.58 1.31 15.80
N VAL A 463 -29.18 2.48 16.31
CA VAL A 463 -27.79 2.79 16.67
C VAL A 463 -27.44 2.19 18.03
N ASN A 464 -26.99 0.94 18.03
CA ASN A 464 -26.54 0.24 19.24
C ASN A 464 -25.03 0.38 19.49
N GLN A 465 -24.25 0.58 18.43
CA GLN A 465 -22.79 0.69 18.48
C GLN A 465 -22.31 1.93 17.70
N PRO A 466 -22.32 3.13 18.32
CA PRO A 466 -22.06 4.39 17.62
C PRO A 466 -20.61 4.57 17.15
N VAL A 467 -19.68 3.72 17.62
CA VAL A 467 -18.30 3.68 17.15
C VAL A 467 -18.12 2.54 16.15
N ALA A 468 -18.26 1.28 16.59
CA ALA A 468 -17.97 0.12 15.76
C ALA A 468 -18.86 0.03 14.49
N GLY A 469 -20.10 0.51 14.55
CA GLY A 469 -21.01 0.57 13.40
C GLY A 469 -20.68 1.65 12.38
N ASN A 470 -19.67 2.49 12.63
CA ASN A 470 -19.20 3.55 11.72
C ASN A 470 -17.76 3.34 11.26
N TYR A 471 -17.15 2.21 11.58
CA TYR A 471 -15.87 1.81 11.01
C TYR A 471 -16.07 1.17 9.65
N TYR A 472 -15.21 1.54 8.70
CA TYR A 472 -15.18 1.00 7.34
C TYR A 472 -13.77 0.53 6.99
N PRO A 473 -13.62 -0.44 6.07
CA PRO A 473 -12.33 -0.87 5.59
C PRO A 473 -11.73 0.20 4.68
N ILE A 474 -10.42 0.39 4.77
CA ILE A 474 -9.65 1.34 3.96
C ILE A 474 -8.45 0.61 3.38
N ASN A 475 -8.23 0.70 2.07
CA ASN A 475 -7.10 0.10 1.36
C ASN A 475 -6.28 1.13 0.57
N LEU A 476 -6.87 2.24 0.18
CA LEU A 476 -6.21 3.40 -0.41
C LEU A 476 -6.17 4.54 0.62
N GLY A 477 -7.34 4.92 1.13
CA GLY A 477 -7.47 6.06 2.01
C GLY A 477 -8.91 6.43 2.34
N MET A 478 -9.04 7.50 3.11
CA MET A 478 -10.30 8.11 3.44
C MET A 478 -10.17 9.63 3.40
N TYR A 479 -11.27 10.34 3.22
CA TYR A 479 -11.26 11.79 3.28
C TYR A 479 -12.57 12.36 3.82
N VAL A 480 -12.50 13.62 4.21
CA VAL A 480 -13.66 14.47 4.52
C VAL A 480 -13.53 15.77 3.75
N LYS A 481 -14.67 16.43 3.52
CA LYS A 481 -14.72 17.73 2.85
C LYS A 481 -15.71 18.65 3.56
N ASP A 482 -15.47 19.95 3.45
CA ASP A 482 -16.44 21.00 3.73
C ASP A 482 -16.61 21.87 2.47
N ASP A 483 -17.16 23.07 2.63
CA ASP A 483 -17.45 23.97 1.51
C ASP A 483 -16.18 24.53 0.84
N ASP A 484 -15.02 24.49 1.52
CA ASP A 484 -13.78 25.15 1.07
C ASP A 484 -12.63 24.17 0.80
N LYS A 485 -12.55 23.06 1.55
CA LYS A 485 -11.36 22.20 1.61
C LYS A 485 -11.69 20.71 1.67
N GLU A 486 -10.69 19.90 1.35
CA GLU A 486 -10.67 18.46 1.53
C GLU A 486 -9.48 18.04 2.41
N LEU A 487 -9.74 17.29 3.47
CA LEU A 487 -8.72 16.61 4.27
C LEU A 487 -8.69 15.14 3.86
N SER A 488 -7.56 14.71 3.26
CA SER A 488 -7.36 13.35 2.78
C SER A 488 -6.28 12.63 3.58
N VAL A 489 -6.52 11.35 3.87
CA VAL A 489 -5.58 10.44 4.54
C VAL A 489 -5.39 9.18 3.71
N LEU A 490 -4.16 8.86 3.31
CA LEU A 490 -3.82 7.61 2.61
C LEU A 490 -3.06 6.65 3.54
N VAL A 491 -3.17 5.36 3.28
CA VAL A 491 -2.67 4.29 4.16
C VAL A 491 -1.69 3.36 3.45
N ASP A 492 -0.69 2.84 4.18
CA ASP A 492 0.30 1.90 3.65
C ASP A 492 -0.17 0.43 3.66
N ARG A 493 -1.34 0.15 4.22
CA ARG A 493 -1.92 -1.19 4.38
C ARG A 493 -3.42 -1.11 4.62
N SER A 494 -4.10 -2.25 4.50
CA SER A 494 -5.50 -2.36 4.91
C SER A 494 -5.67 -2.02 6.40
N MET A 495 -6.62 -1.15 6.73
CA MET A 495 -6.96 -0.82 8.12
C MET A 495 -8.39 -0.35 8.26
N GLY A 496 -8.93 -0.35 9.48
CA GLY A 496 -10.22 0.25 9.80
C GLY A 496 -10.09 1.75 10.07
N GLY A 497 -11.00 2.54 9.53
CA GLY A 497 -11.10 3.96 9.86
C GLY A 497 -12.55 4.48 9.86
N ALA A 498 -12.73 5.64 10.48
CA ALA A 498 -14.04 6.24 10.68
C ALA A 498 -13.94 7.76 10.85
N SER A 499 -15.08 8.45 10.67
CA SER A 499 -15.30 9.79 11.25
C SER A 499 -16.33 9.67 12.36
N ILE A 500 -15.90 9.71 13.63
CA ILE A 500 -16.79 9.56 14.79
C ILE A 500 -17.41 10.91 15.22
N LYS A 501 -16.77 12.03 14.85
CA LYS A 501 -17.25 13.39 15.07
C LYS A 501 -16.95 14.24 13.84
N ASP A 502 -17.70 15.33 13.66
CA ASP A 502 -17.47 16.23 12.53
C ASP A 502 -16.09 16.89 12.64
N GLY A 503 -15.41 17.01 11.49
CA GLY A 503 -14.03 17.47 11.42
C GLY A 503 -12.99 16.46 11.93
N GLU A 504 -13.39 15.24 12.30
CA GLU A 504 -12.51 14.18 12.81
C GLU A 504 -12.38 13.02 11.80
N LEU A 505 -11.16 12.57 11.60
CA LEU A 505 -10.81 11.27 11.00
C LEU A 505 -10.03 10.44 12.02
N GLU A 506 -10.34 9.16 12.16
CA GLU A 506 -9.54 8.24 12.95
C GLU A 506 -9.20 6.95 12.20
N LEU A 507 -7.99 6.45 12.44
CA LEU A 507 -7.48 5.18 11.92
C LEU A 507 -7.11 4.26 13.07
N MET A 508 -7.56 3.02 13.05
CA MET A 508 -7.12 1.99 13.99
C MET A 508 -5.85 1.32 13.47
N LEU A 509 -4.77 1.48 14.24
CA LEU A 509 -3.40 1.15 13.83
C LEU A 509 -2.97 -0.25 14.28
N HIS A 510 -3.38 -0.66 15.48
CA HIS A 510 -3.00 -1.95 16.06
C HIS A 510 -3.99 -2.38 17.15
N ARG A 511 -4.13 -3.69 17.37
CA ARG A 511 -5.07 -4.30 18.32
C ARG A 511 -4.39 -5.42 19.07
N ARG A 512 -4.59 -5.49 20.39
CA ARG A 512 -4.19 -6.63 21.22
C ARG A 512 -5.27 -6.92 22.24
N LEU A 513 -5.89 -8.08 22.13
CA LEU A 513 -7.10 -8.47 22.85
C LEU A 513 -6.86 -9.74 23.67
N LEU A 514 -7.66 -9.94 24.72
CA LEU A 514 -7.46 -10.99 25.71
C LEU A 514 -8.52 -12.09 25.66
N HIS A 515 -9.52 -11.95 24.78
CA HIS A 515 -10.63 -12.88 24.62
C HIS A 515 -10.86 -13.20 23.14
N ASP A 516 -11.43 -14.38 22.90
CA ASP A 516 -12.04 -14.76 21.62
C ASP A 516 -13.43 -14.11 21.51
N ASP A 517 -13.86 -13.79 20.28
CA ASP A 517 -15.16 -13.15 20.02
C ASP A 517 -16.28 -14.15 19.67
N GLY A 518 -16.01 -15.45 19.78
CA GLY A 518 -17.01 -16.50 19.60
C GLY A 518 -17.42 -16.75 18.15
N ARG A 519 -16.54 -16.46 17.18
CA ARG A 519 -16.79 -16.70 15.74
C ARG A 519 -16.03 -17.88 15.13
N GLY A 520 -15.33 -18.67 15.95
CA GLY A 520 -14.78 -19.98 15.56
C GLY A 520 -13.26 -20.07 15.52
N VAL A 521 -12.54 -18.95 15.61
CA VAL A 521 -11.06 -18.95 15.69
C VAL A 521 -10.59 -19.59 17.00
N ALA A 522 -11.32 -19.38 18.08
CA ALA A 522 -11.05 -19.92 19.41
C ALA A 522 -9.67 -19.50 19.94
N GLU A 523 -9.22 -18.29 19.60
CA GLU A 523 -7.97 -17.67 20.07
C GLU A 523 -8.17 -16.16 20.21
N ALA A 524 -7.68 -15.59 21.31
CA ALA A 524 -7.60 -14.14 21.43
C ALA A 524 -6.59 -13.56 20.42
N LEU A 525 -6.87 -12.37 19.88
CA LEU A 525 -5.93 -11.63 19.04
C LEU A 525 -4.79 -11.06 19.91
N ASN A 526 -3.84 -11.92 20.31
CA ASN A 526 -2.75 -11.61 21.24
C ASN A 526 -1.38 -11.92 20.60
N GLU A 527 -1.06 -11.22 19.51
CA GLU A 527 0.17 -11.46 18.74
C GLU A 527 1.43 -11.15 19.57
N THR A 528 2.39 -12.06 19.53
CA THR A 528 3.68 -11.94 20.22
C THR A 528 4.85 -12.27 19.29
N VAL A 529 6.02 -11.74 19.63
CA VAL A 529 7.31 -12.08 19.02
C VAL A 529 8.20 -12.62 20.12
N CYS A 530 8.89 -13.73 19.87
CA CYS A 530 9.75 -14.39 20.84
C CYS A 530 11.20 -14.38 20.35
N VAL A 531 12.11 -13.88 21.18
CA VAL A 531 13.55 -13.84 20.93
C VAL A 531 14.26 -14.40 22.17
N GLN A 532 15.15 -15.39 21.98
CA GLN A 532 15.95 -15.98 23.07
C GLN A 532 15.11 -16.34 24.32
N ASN A 533 13.97 -17.01 24.10
CA ASN A 533 12.99 -17.42 25.12
C ASN A 533 12.22 -16.29 25.82
N LYS A 534 12.33 -15.04 25.36
CA LYS A 534 11.53 -13.91 25.85
C LYS A 534 10.52 -13.49 24.80
N CYS A 535 9.24 -13.60 25.14
CA CYS A 535 8.14 -13.17 24.28
C CYS A 535 7.63 -11.79 24.70
N SER A 536 7.40 -10.91 23.73
CA SER A 536 6.78 -9.61 23.93
C SER A 536 5.63 -9.42 22.94
N GLY A 537 4.69 -8.54 23.24
CA GLY A 537 3.61 -8.21 22.29
C GLY A 537 4.19 -7.63 21.00
N LEU A 538 3.58 -7.97 19.87
CA LEU A 538 4.01 -7.50 18.56
C LEU A 538 4.01 -5.96 18.48
N THR A 539 5.08 -5.41 17.92
CA THR A 539 5.24 -3.99 17.58
C THR A 539 5.08 -3.82 16.08
N ILE A 540 4.28 -2.86 15.67
CA ILE A 540 4.02 -2.55 14.26
C ILE A 540 4.71 -1.24 13.90
N VAL A 541 5.42 -1.25 12.78
CA VAL A 541 5.90 -0.05 12.10
C VAL A 541 5.08 0.14 10.83
N GLY A 542 4.50 1.31 10.65
CA GLY A 542 3.71 1.64 9.47
C GLY A 542 3.59 3.13 9.25
N LYS A 543 2.93 3.51 8.15
CA LYS A 543 2.81 4.88 7.69
C LYS A 543 1.38 5.23 7.28
N TYR A 544 0.99 6.47 7.56
CA TYR A 544 -0.13 7.12 6.89
C TYR A 544 0.30 8.50 6.40
N TYR A 545 -0.43 9.03 5.44
CA TYR A 545 -0.08 10.26 4.74
C TYR A 545 -1.26 11.22 4.81
N LEU A 546 -0.99 12.48 5.13
CA LEU A 546 -2.02 13.51 5.29
C LEU A 546 -1.78 14.66 4.32
N ARG A 547 -2.84 15.10 3.64
CA ARG A 547 -2.85 16.31 2.81
C ARG A 547 -4.17 17.06 2.96
N ILE A 548 -4.10 18.39 2.91
CA ILE A 548 -5.28 19.25 2.86
C ILE A 548 -5.18 20.10 1.60
N ASP A 549 -6.20 20.02 0.76
CA ASP A 549 -6.28 20.73 -0.52
C ASP A 549 -7.55 21.59 -0.57
N PRO A 550 -7.59 22.61 -1.45
CA PRO A 550 -8.83 23.25 -1.83
C PRO A 550 -9.83 22.23 -2.39
N LEU A 551 -11.13 22.50 -2.19
CA LEU A 551 -12.20 21.64 -2.70
C LEU A 551 -12.05 21.39 -4.21
N GLY A 552 -12.04 20.11 -4.61
CA GLY A 552 -11.96 19.68 -6.01
C GLY A 552 -10.54 19.41 -6.53
N GLU A 553 -9.49 19.65 -5.74
CA GLU A 553 -8.10 19.42 -6.16
C GLU A 553 -7.45 18.20 -5.47
N ALA A 554 -8.08 17.66 -4.41
CA ALA A 554 -7.49 16.56 -3.63
C ALA A 554 -7.45 15.21 -4.36
N ALA A 555 -8.40 14.98 -5.30
CA ALA A 555 -8.49 13.72 -6.04
C ALA A 555 -7.18 13.39 -6.77
N LYS A 556 -6.54 14.39 -7.39
CA LYS A 556 -5.27 14.24 -8.11
C LYS A 556 -4.20 13.61 -7.24
N TRP A 557 -4.04 14.13 -6.02
CA TRP A 557 -3.09 13.60 -5.06
C TRP A 557 -3.49 12.22 -4.56
N ARG A 558 -4.76 11.98 -4.21
CA ARG A 558 -5.22 10.67 -3.70
C ARG A 558 -4.92 9.56 -4.70
N ARG A 559 -5.21 9.78 -5.98
CA ARG A 559 -5.01 8.77 -7.05
C ARG A 559 -3.54 8.59 -7.41
N SER A 560 -2.80 9.68 -7.66
CA SER A 560 -1.39 9.59 -8.06
C SER A 560 -0.52 9.04 -6.92
N PHE A 561 -0.60 9.64 -5.74
CA PHE A 561 0.23 9.25 -4.61
C PHE A 561 -0.20 7.89 -4.02
N GLY A 562 -1.48 7.51 -4.16
CA GLY A 562 -1.94 6.15 -3.87
C GLY A 562 -1.21 5.08 -4.67
N GLN A 563 -0.96 5.33 -5.97
CA GLN A 563 -0.14 4.44 -6.80
C GLN A 563 1.35 4.47 -6.40
N GLU A 564 1.88 5.63 -6.01
CA GLU A 564 3.26 5.74 -5.50
C GLU A 564 3.49 4.94 -4.21
N ILE A 565 2.49 4.88 -3.33
CA ILE A 565 2.48 4.06 -2.10
C ILE A 565 2.39 2.57 -2.47
N TYR A 566 1.50 2.20 -3.39
CA TYR A 566 1.28 0.80 -3.79
C TYR A 566 2.48 0.21 -4.54
N SER A 567 3.12 1.00 -5.39
CA SER A 567 4.26 0.61 -6.22
C SER A 567 5.45 1.53 -5.97
N PRO A 568 6.16 1.37 -4.83
CA PRO A 568 7.34 2.17 -4.51
C PRO A 568 8.51 1.85 -5.45
N PHE A 569 9.57 2.67 -5.41
CA PHE A 569 10.82 2.30 -6.07
C PHE A 569 11.36 0.98 -5.53
N LEU A 570 11.77 0.09 -6.44
CA LEU A 570 12.51 -1.12 -6.12
C LEU A 570 14.00 -0.79 -6.11
N LEU A 571 14.68 -1.13 -5.00
CA LEU A 571 16.10 -0.85 -4.80
C LEU A 571 16.92 -2.13 -4.87
N ALA A 572 17.96 -2.11 -5.70
CA ALA A 572 18.95 -3.19 -5.77
C ALA A 572 20.36 -2.64 -5.56
N PHE A 573 21.15 -3.36 -4.79
CA PHE A 573 22.47 -2.92 -4.32
C PHE A 573 23.55 -3.85 -4.84
N THR A 574 24.71 -3.30 -5.18
CA THR A 574 25.94 -4.06 -5.40
C THR A 574 27.16 -3.22 -5.06
N GLN A 575 28.32 -3.84 -4.92
CA GLN A 575 29.58 -3.14 -4.67
C GLN A 575 30.46 -3.19 -5.92
N GLN A 576 31.16 -2.10 -6.19
CA GLN A 576 32.16 -2.05 -7.24
C GLN A 576 33.46 -1.41 -6.74
N GLU A 577 34.58 -1.87 -7.28
CA GLU A 577 35.88 -1.25 -7.10
C GLU A 577 36.10 -0.18 -8.19
N GLY A 578 36.39 1.06 -7.75
CA GLY A 578 36.64 2.18 -8.66
C GLY A 578 35.42 2.66 -9.47
N ASP A 579 35.68 3.48 -10.49
CA ASP A 579 34.66 4.16 -11.30
C ASP A 579 34.29 3.39 -12.59
N GLY A 580 34.38 2.05 -12.54
CA GLY A 580 34.28 1.20 -13.73
C GLY A 580 32.86 0.85 -14.20
N TRP A 581 31.79 1.32 -13.55
CA TRP A 581 30.41 0.88 -13.83
C TRP A 581 30.03 1.07 -15.29
N THR A 582 30.25 2.29 -15.79
CA THR A 582 29.91 2.68 -17.17
C THR A 582 30.71 1.92 -18.23
N ASN A 583 31.81 1.26 -17.85
CA ASN A 583 32.63 0.47 -18.76
C ASN A 583 32.02 -0.92 -19.05
N SER A 584 31.16 -1.42 -18.18
CA SER A 584 30.54 -2.76 -18.30
C SER A 584 29.01 -2.75 -18.21
N HIS A 585 28.42 -1.64 -17.75
CA HIS A 585 27.00 -1.52 -17.45
C HIS A 585 26.37 -0.25 -18.01
N VAL A 586 25.08 -0.34 -18.31
CA VAL A 586 24.23 0.80 -18.62
C VAL A 586 23.67 1.38 -17.32
N SER A 587 23.80 2.71 -17.14
CA SER A 587 23.37 3.41 -15.91
C SER A 587 21.93 3.90 -15.94
N SER A 588 21.21 3.75 -17.07
CA SER A 588 19.83 4.17 -17.25
C SER A 588 19.12 3.31 -18.30
N PHE A 589 17.87 2.95 -18.07
CA PHE A 589 17.07 2.15 -19.01
C PHE A 589 15.59 2.53 -18.92
N SER A 590 14.89 2.50 -20.06
CA SER A 590 13.44 2.69 -20.17
C SER A 590 12.81 1.51 -20.90
N GLY A 591 11.85 0.84 -20.25
CA GLY A 591 11.09 -0.26 -20.87
C GLY A 591 10.09 0.22 -21.92
N MET A 592 9.74 1.51 -21.91
CA MET A 592 8.86 2.18 -22.87
C MET A 592 9.66 3.11 -23.78
N ASP A 593 9.03 3.64 -24.83
CA ASP A 593 9.58 4.74 -25.63
C ASP A 593 10.02 5.89 -24.69
N PRO A 594 11.29 6.37 -24.74
CA PRO A 594 11.78 7.41 -23.84
C PRO A 594 11.01 8.74 -23.90
N SER A 595 10.27 8.99 -24.98
CA SER A 595 9.43 10.18 -25.16
C SER A 595 8.00 10.00 -24.64
N TYR A 596 7.64 8.81 -24.15
CA TYR A 596 6.28 8.45 -23.80
C TYR A 596 6.11 8.19 -22.30
N VAL A 597 5.01 8.68 -21.76
CA VAL A 597 4.52 8.40 -20.41
C VAL A 597 3.06 7.98 -20.53
N LEU A 598 2.57 7.12 -19.63
CA LEU A 598 1.14 6.88 -19.54
C LEU A 598 0.43 8.17 -19.11
N PRO A 599 -0.84 8.38 -19.53
CA PRO A 599 -1.66 9.46 -18.99
C PRO A 599 -1.73 9.42 -17.46
N ASP A 600 -1.80 10.59 -16.82
CA ASP A 600 -1.85 10.71 -15.35
C ASP A 600 -3.09 10.08 -14.71
N ASN A 601 -4.11 9.78 -15.53
CA ASN A 601 -5.32 9.07 -15.14
C ASN A 601 -5.29 7.56 -15.41
N VAL A 602 -4.17 7.00 -15.88
CA VAL A 602 -4.02 5.57 -16.19
C VAL A 602 -2.86 4.93 -15.44
N ALA A 603 -3.11 3.77 -14.82
CA ALA A 603 -2.07 2.90 -14.26
C ALA A 603 -1.99 1.55 -15.00
N MET A 604 -0.76 1.05 -15.15
CA MET A 604 -0.50 -0.32 -15.58
C MET A 604 -0.51 -1.25 -14.36
N ILE A 605 -1.64 -1.94 -14.14
CA ILE A 605 -1.84 -2.78 -12.95
C ILE A 605 -1.44 -4.24 -13.19
N THR A 606 -1.15 -4.64 -14.43
CA THR A 606 -0.57 -5.95 -14.75
C THR A 606 0.24 -5.85 -16.02
N LEU A 607 1.47 -6.36 -15.98
CA LEU A 607 2.28 -6.71 -17.13
C LEU A 607 2.99 -8.02 -16.80
N GLN A 608 2.64 -9.09 -17.50
CA GLN A 608 3.08 -10.44 -17.16
C GLN A 608 3.23 -11.28 -18.42
N GLU A 609 4.38 -11.93 -18.58
CA GLU A 609 4.56 -12.98 -19.57
C GLU A 609 3.96 -14.31 -19.05
N LEU A 610 3.17 -14.98 -19.89
CA LEU A 610 2.52 -16.25 -19.62
C LEU A 610 3.38 -17.41 -20.12
N ASP A 611 3.09 -18.64 -19.68
CA ASP A 611 3.91 -19.83 -20.00
C ASP A 611 3.99 -20.16 -21.49
N ASN A 612 3.00 -19.74 -22.25
CA ASN A 612 2.95 -19.89 -23.71
C ASN A 612 3.66 -18.75 -24.47
N GLY A 613 4.31 -17.81 -23.76
CA GLY A 613 5.02 -16.65 -24.33
C GLY A 613 4.13 -15.45 -24.66
N GLN A 614 2.80 -15.57 -24.48
CA GLN A 614 1.90 -14.42 -24.62
C GLN A 614 2.01 -13.49 -23.41
N VAL A 615 1.59 -12.24 -23.57
CA VAL A 615 1.69 -11.23 -22.50
C VAL A 615 0.33 -10.73 -22.07
N LEU A 616 0.06 -10.84 -20.77
CA LEU A 616 -1.12 -10.28 -20.12
C LEU A 616 -0.85 -8.83 -19.71
N LEU A 617 -1.65 -7.90 -20.25
CA LEU A 617 -1.63 -6.48 -19.93
C LEU A 617 -2.97 -6.06 -19.32
N ARG A 618 -2.94 -5.31 -18.21
CA ARG A 618 -4.11 -4.60 -17.70
C ARG A 618 -3.81 -3.12 -17.47
N LEU A 619 -4.69 -2.28 -18.00
CA LEU A 619 -4.67 -0.83 -17.82
C LEU A 619 -5.93 -0.44 -17.05
N ALA A 620 -5.77 0.43 -16.06
CA ALA A 620 -6.86 0.92 -15.22
C ALA A 620 -6.95 2.43 -15.27
N HIS A 621 -8.15 2.96 -15.54
CA HIS A 621 -8.45 4.36 -15.28
C HIS A 621 -8.63 4.57 -13.77
N LEU A 622 -7.95 5.56 -13.23
CA LEU A 622 -7.82 5.78 -11.78
C LEU A 622 -8.93 6.63 -11.16
N TYR A 623 -9.59 7.47 -11.97
CA TYR A 623 -10.60 8.43 -11.49
C TYR A 623 -12.02 7.97 -11.79
N GLU A 624 -12.93 8.33 -10.88
CA GLU A 624 -14.38 8.19 -11.05
C GLU A 624 -14.94 9.27 -11.97
N VAL A 625 -16.16 9.08 -12.48
CA VAL A 625 -16.81 10.10 -13.29
C VAL A 625 -17.01 11.37 -12.47
N GLY A 626 -16.45 12.49 -12.93
CA GLY A 626 -16.58 13.78 -12.26
C GLY A 626 -15.77 13.94 -10.97
N GLU A 627 -14.85 13.02 -10.64
CA GLU A 627 -14.02 13.13 -9.43
C GLU A 627 -13.01 14.28 -9.51
N ASP A 628 -12.51 14.52 -10.72
CA ASP A 628 -11.52 15.53 -11.07
C ASP A 628 -11.86 16.14 -12.43
N LYS A 629 -11.82 17.48 -12.53
CA LYS A 629 -12.19 18.23 -13.74
C LYS A 629 -11.33 17.93 -14.97
N ASP A 630 -10.05 17.58 -14.77
CA ASP A 630 -9.08 17.44 -15.86
C ASP A 630 -8.80 15.96 -16.16
N LEU A 631 -8.86 15.11 -15.13
CA LEU A 631 -8.42 13.71 -15.20
C LEU A 631 -9.58 12.70 -15.25
N SER A 632 -10.82 13.12 -14.98
CA SER A 632 -12.01 12.26 -15.12
C SER A 632 -12.58 12.26 -16.54
N VAL A 633 -11.70 12.12 -17.51
CA VAL A 633 -12.00 12.16 -18.95
C VAL A 633 -11.46 10.92 -19.65
N MET A 634 -11.91 10.65 -20.87
CA MET A 634 -11.41 9.51 -21.67
C MET A 634 -9.88 9.58 -21.82
N ALA A 635 -9.18 8.52 -21.41
CA ALA A 635 -7.75 8.38 -21.58
C ALA A 635 -7.41 7.58 -22.84
N SER A 636 -6.22 7.79 -23.41
CA SER A 636 -5.71 7.05 -24.57
C SER A 636 -4.28 6.56 -24.35
N VAL A 637 -4.05 5.26 -24.55
CA VAL A 637 -2.73 4.62 -24.40
C VAL A 637 -2.24 4.07 -25.73
N GLN A 638 -1.05 4.47 -26.16
CA GLN A 638 -0.44 4.06 -27.43
C GLN A 638 0.44 2.81 -27.22
N LEU A 639 -0.09 1.62 -27.49
CA LEU A 639 0.62 0.36 -27.20
C LEU A 639 1.95 0.22 -27.95
N LYS A 640 2.08 0.80 -29.16
CA LYS A 640 3.36 0.84 -29.89
C LYS A 640 4.46 1.57 -29.11
N LYS A 641 4.11 2.62 -28.36
CA LYS A 641 5.05 3.36 -27.51
C LYS A 641 5.28 2.70 -26.17
N VAL A 642 4.27 2.02 -25.62
CA VAL A 642 4.43 1.18 -24.41
C VAL A 642 5.43 0.06 -24.66
N PHE A 643 5.34 -0.60 -25.83
CA PHE A 643 6.21 -1.72 -26.21
C PHE A 643 7.17 -1.35 -27.34
N ALA A 644 7.87 -0.22 -27.22
CA ALA A 644 8.74 0.31 -28.28
C ALA A 644 9.86 -0.68 -28.73
N HIS A 645 10.25 -1.59 -27.84
CA HIS A 645 11.33 -2.56 -28.08
C HIS A 645 10.84 -3.92 -28.58
N LYS A 646 9.53 -4.14 -28.76
CA LYS A 646 8.96 -5.40 -29.25
C LYS A 646 7.87 -5.15 -30.29
N LYS A 647 7.88 -5.91 -31.40
CA LYS A 647 6.86 -5.78 -32.43
C LYS A 647 5.59 -6.55 -32.02
N ILE A 648 4.50 -5.82 -31.80
CA ILE A 648 3.18 -6.40 -31.53
C ILE A 648 2.65 -7.06 -32.80
N ASN A 649 2.26 -8.33 -32.69
CA ASN A 649 1.60 -9.10 -33.74
C ASN A 649 0.08 -9.01 -33.64
N LYS A 650 -0.44 -9.29 -32.44
CA LYS A 650 -1.89 -9.35 -32.18
C LYS A 650 -2.20 -8.85 -30.77
N VAL A 651 -3.30 -8.14 -30.64
CA VAL A 651 -3.88 -7.73 -29.35
C VAL A 651 -5.29 -8.31 -29.26
N THR A 652 -5.54 -9.11 -28.24
CA THR A 652 -6.86 -9.71 -27.99
C THR A 652 -7.41 -9.17 -26.69
N GLU A 653 -8.57 -8.50 -26.73
CA GLU A 653 -9.23 -8.02 -25.52
C GLU A 653 -10.04 -9.12 -24.84
N MET A 654 -9.87 -9.25 -23.53
CA MET A 654 -10.37 -10.36 -22.73
C MET A 654 -11.23 -9.87 -21.55
N SER A 655 -11.94 -10.80 -20.91
CA SER A 655 -12.53 -10.63 -19.59
C SER A 655 -11.45 -10.24 -18.56
N LEU A 656 -11.87 -9.75 -17.38
CA LEU A 656 -10.93 -9.32 -16.34
C LEU A 656 -9.94 -10.43 -15.92
N SER A 657 -10.41 -11.67 -15.82
CA SER A 657 -9.59 -12.85 -15.51
C SER A 657 -8.87 -13.46 -16.72
N ALA A 658 -8.99 -12.84 -17.90
CA ALA A 658 -8.39 -13.29 -19.16
C ALA A 658 -8.82 -14.70 -19.62
N ASN A 659 -9.97 -15.21 -19.16
CA ASN A 659 -10.44 -16.56 -19.49
C ASN A 659 -11.47 -16.61 -20.64
N GLN A 660 -11.97 -15.46 -21.10
CA GLN A 660 -12.96 -15.36 -22.18
C GLN A 660 -12.68 -14.12 -23.01
N GLY A 661 -12.88 -14.17 -24.33
CA GLY A 661 -12.81 -12.97 -25.17
C GLY A 661 -13.91 -11.97 -24.83
N ARG A 662 -13.62 -10.66 -24.86
CA ARG A 662 -14.59 -9.62 -24.46
C ARG A 662 -15.90 -9.71 -25.25
N VAL A 663 -15.81 -9.89 -26.57
CA VAL A 663 -16.98 -9.98 -27.47
C VAL A 663 -17.87 -11.16 -27.12
N GLU A 664 -17.31 -12.31 -26.76
CA GLU A 664 -18.08 -13.49 -26.37
C GLU A 664 -18.75 -13.32 -25.01
N MET A 665 -18.05 -12.70 -24.06
CA MET A 665 -18.58 -12.38 -22.75
C MET A 665 -19.77 -11.42 -22.84
N GLU A 666 -19.67 -10.35 -23.65
CA GLU A 666 -20.74 -9.37 -23.83
C GLU A 666 -21.99 -10.00 -24.45
N LYS A 667 -21.85 -10.95 -25.39
CA LYS A 667 -22.97 -11.70 -25.97
C LYS A 667 -23.73 -12.57 -24.97
N LYS A 668 -23.07 -13.01 -23.89
CA LYS A 668 -23.65 -13.90 -22.86
C LYS A 668 -24.20 -13.13 -21.65
N ARG A 669 -24.11 -11.81 -21.63
CA ARG A 669 -24.54 -11.00 -20.47
C ARG A 669 -26.07 -10.99 -20.36
N LEU A 670 -26.58 -11.49 -19.23
CA LEU A 670 -28.01 -11.41 -18.91
C LEU A 670 -28.46 -9.95 -18.70
N VAL A 671 -29.61 -9.60 -19.29
CA VAL A 671 -30.22 -8.27 -19.16
C VAL A 671 -31.44 -8.37 -18.25
N TRP A 672 -31.29 -7.92 -17.00
CA TRP A 672 -32.31 -8.00 -15.96
C TRP A 672 -33.27 -6.81 -16.00
N LYS A 673 -34.56 -7.05 -15.74
CA LYS A 673 -35.52 -5.98 -15.46
C LYS A 673 -35.32 -5.47 -14.04
N VAL A 674 -35.17 -4.16 -13.87
CA VAL A 674 -34.93 -3.54 -12.56
C VAL A 674 -36.14 -2.68 -12.18
N LYS A 675 -36.59 -2.77 -10.93
CA LYS A 675 -37.70 -1.95 -10.43
C LYS A 675 -37.31 -0.47 -10.46
N GLY A 676 -38.16 0.36 -11.05
CA GLY A 676 -37.95 1.82 -11.09
C GLY A 676 -36.84 2.28 -12.04
N SER A 677 -36.32 1.42 -12.92
CA SER A 677 -35.41 1.87 -13.97
C SER A 677 -36.17 2.69 -15.03
N PRO A 678 -35.69 3.89 -15.40
CA PRO A 678 -36.25 4.62 -16.54
C PRO A 678 -36.12 3.81 -17.84
N GLU A 679 -37.00 4.04 -18.82
CA GLU A 679 -37.01 3.31 -20.11
C GLU A 679 -35.67 3.43 -20.86
N GLU A 680 -34.92 4.52 -20.63
CA GLU A 680 -33.56 4.70 -21.12
C GLU A 680 -32.57 4.78 -19.95
N VAL A 681 -31.77 3.72 -19.78
CA VAL A 681 -30.60 3.73 -18.89
C VAL A 681 -29.53 4.59 -19.56
N PRO A 682 -28.94 5.60 -18.88
CA PRO A 682 -27.84 6.38 -19.45
C PRO A 682 -26.74 5.44 -19.96
N LYS A 683 -26.36 5.58 -21.23
CA LYS A 683 -25.27 4.78 -21.80
C LYS A 683 -23.99 5.08 -21.01
N VAL A 684 -23.51 4.08 -20.28
CA VAL A 684 -22.20 4.14 -19.64
C VAL A 684 -21.16 4.36 -20.74
N VAL A 685 -20.44 5.47 -20.66
CA VAL A 685 -19.33 5.78 -21.58
C VAL A 685 -18.24 4.73 -21.36
N ARG A 686 -17.78 4.11 -22.45
CA ARG A 686 -16.75 3.07 -22.45
C ARG A 686 -15.74 3.31 -23.54
N GLY A 687 -14.51 2.87 -23.34
CA GLY A 687 -13.48 2.89 -24.40
C GLY A 687 -13.87 1.98 -25.58
N GLY A 688 -13.58 2.45 -26.79
CA GLY A 688 -13.85 1.72 -28.03
C GLY A 688 -12.99 0.46 -28.21
N PRO A 689 -13.31 -0.40 -29.20
CA PRO A 689 -12.46 -1.52 -29.56
C PRO A 689 -11.07 -1.04 -29.99
N VAL A 690 -10.04 -1.85 -29.74
CA VAL A 690 -8.66 -1.50 -30.14
C VAL A 690 -8.51 -1.65 -31.65
N ASP A 691 -8.16 -0.56 -32.33
CA ASP A 691 -7.81 -0.60 -33.75
C ASP A 691 -6.49 -1.39 -33.95
N PRO A 692 -6.47 -2.43 -34.80
CA PRO A 692 -5.30 -3.29 -34.98
C PRO A 692 -4.11 -2.61 -35.68
N ALA A 693 -4.34 -1.52 -36.42
CA ALA A 693 -3.31 -0.75 -37.09
C ALA A 693 -2.78 0.38 -36.20
N ALA A 694 -3.66 1.10 -35.50
CA ALA A 694 -3.29 2.20 -34.62
C ALA A 694 -2.71 1.70 -33.27
N LEU A 695 -3.23 0.57 -32.76
CA LEU A 695 -2.89 -0.01 -31.45
C LEU A 695 -3.03 0.99 -30.29
N VAL A 696 -4.17 1.68 -30.27
CA VAL A 696 -4.53 2.65 -29.22
C VAL A 696 -5.65 2.06 -28.35
N VAL A 697 -5.47 2.14 -27.03
CA VAL A 697 -6.46 1.71 -26.04
C VAL A 697 -7.09 2.94 -25.41
N GLU A 698 -8.40 3.07 -25.54
CA GLU A 698 -9.17 4.09 -24.82
C GLU A 698 -9.67 3.54 -23.47
N LEU A 699 -9.67 4.36 -22.43
CA LEU A 699 -10.24 4.00 -21.13
C LEU A 699 -11.14 5.13 -20.63
N ALA A 700 -12.41 4.82 -20.38
CA ALA A 700 -13.30 5.73 -19.68
C ALA A 700 -13.05 5.69 -18.16
N PRO A 701 -13.55 6.69 -17.39
CA PRO A 701 -13.46 6.68 -15.94
C PRO A 701 -13.85 5.34 -15.31
N MET A 702 -13.07 4.91 -14.31
CA MET A 702 -13.13 3.61 -13.63
C MET A 702 -12.96 2.33 -14.47
N GLU A 703 -12.73 2.40 -15.79
CA GLU A 703 -12.53 1.18 -16.59
C GLU A 703 -11.23 0.46 -16.24
N ILE A 704 -11.28 -0.87 -16.25
CA ILE A 704 -10.12 -1.74 -16.35
C ILE A 704 -10.27 -2.56 -17.62
N ARG A 705 -9.28 -2.49 -18.51
CA ARG A 705 -9.26 -3.27 -19.74
C ARG A 705 -8.11 -4.27 -19.71
N THR A 706 -8.41 -5.50 -20.12
CA THR A 706 -7.49 -6.65 -20.07
C THR A 706 -7.18 -7.13 -21.48
N PHE A 707 -5.91 -7.34 -21.78
CA PHE A 707 -5.43 -7.76 -23.09
C PHE A 707 -4.46 -8.92 -22.97
N VAL A 708 -4.54 -9.84 -23.92
CA VAL A 708 -3.48 -10.81 -24.22
C VAL A 708 -2.81 -10.37 -25.52
N ILE A 709 -1.49 -10.18 -25.47
CA ILE A 709 -0.67 -9.63 -26.55
C ILE A 709 0.31 -10.68 -27.03
N ASP A 710 0.34 -10.89 -28.34
CA ASP A 710 1.33 -11.70 -29.04
C ASP A 710 2.40 -10.78 -29.61
N PHE A 711 3.67 -11.10 -29.35
CA PHE A 711 4.82 -10.43 -29.96
C PHE A 711 5.47 -11.33 -31.01
N ASN A 712 6.14 -10.72 -32.00
CA ASN A 712 6.96 -11.43 -32.98
C ASN A 712 8.35 -11.80 -32.46
#